data_AF-A0A968MI06-F1
#
_entry.id   AF-A0A968MI06-F1
#
_cell.length_a   1.000
_cell.length_b   1.000
_cell.length_c   1.000
_cell.angle_alpha   90.00
_cell.angle_beta   90.00
_cell.angle_gamma   90.00
#
_symmetry.space_group_name_H-M   'P 1'
#
loop_
_entity.id
_entity.type
_entity.pdbx_description
1 polymer ?
#
loop_
_entity_poly.entity_id
_entity_poly.type
_entity_poly.pdbx_seq_one_letter_code
_entity_poly.pdbx_strand_id
1 'polypeptide(L)'
;MSTPNRPLIGLLIVALLLGTLPYTSGVAARQATAVHAIATSVQGQPIEAVQYGTGSHSIVIVGAIHGNENNSAVLTSELEAHLAANLHLLPPDTQVFFLPNLNPDGSAINVRYNANGVDLNRNWDTPNWQPDTRDASGNVSGGGGTAPFSEPETAGLAAWLLALRDQSSQTTVLFYHSAYPPNGLVLGGSVGAPTAPAFADVIGYDIPAPGRGGWSAYPVTGAAPGWCRAQEIGCFEIELPSRANLTPDQVQRHAAAVLGVLLWGQTARGQHCFLETGFCISGRIKQFWEQNGGLAVFGFPMTRQQPQLVDGVERQVQWFERNRLELHPENEPPYDVLLGRLGVEVLESQGRDWWTFARASTPDDDCRTFAETGHTICGAIWQAWRAAGLELDGRAGINDAESLALFGLPLSDAQLETLPDGQSRVVQWFERSRFEDHGPDGVLLGRLSTELAAEAPVQIASQPAPLPQPLAYVFPVQGASASYGAYHHDYPAADIFAPVGTAFVAPTSGVVEFVTRVDLWNPATDRPEQRGGLSVAMVGDDGVRYYGSHLASIADGIEVGARVNAGQQLGTVGISGNARSTPPHLHFGMSRPTYPSDWIVRRGELPPYDYLQAWQRGESATPALERPAATRPSESL
;
A
#
# COMPACT_ATOMS: atom_id res chain seq x y z
N MET A 1 -24.40 28.53 0.15
CA MET A 1 -24.49 27.14 0.61
C MET A 1 -24.04 26.25 -0.54
N SER A 2 -22.76 25.92 -0.58
CA SER A 2 -22.10 25.17 -1.65
C SER A 2 -21.52 23.89 -1.06
N THR A 3 -22.03 22.74 -1.47
CA THR A 3 -21.44 21.43 -1.20
C THR A 3 -20.16 21.25 -2.02
N PRO A 4 -19.06 20.70 -1.47
CA PRO A 4 -17.84 20.52 -2.24
C PRO A 4 -17.93 19.27 -3.12
N ASN A 5 -17.88 19.48 -4.43
CA ASN A 5 -17.51 18.48 -5.43
C ASN A 5 -16.11 17.94 -5.12
N ARG A 6 -15.99 16.70 -4.62
CA ARG A 6 -14.68 16.07 -4.35
C ARG A 6 -14.46 14.58 -4.76
N PRO A 7 -15.28 13.89 -5.59
CA PRO A 7 -14.92 12.53 -6.03
C PRO A 7 -14.30 12.43 -7.44
N LEU A 8 -14.33 13.50 -8.26
CA LEU A 8 -13.97 13.46 -9.69
C LEU A 8 -12.47 13.31 -10.00
N ILE A 9 -11.58 13.59 -9.04
CA ILE A 9 -10.13 13.64 -9.28
C ILE A 9 -9.50 12.22 -9.32
N GLY A 10 -10.06 11.25 -8.60
CA GLY A 10 -9.47 9.89 -8.50
C GLY A 10 -9.56 9.05 -9.78
N LEU A 11 -10.66 9.13 -10.54
CA LEU A 11 -10.82 8.37 -11.79
C LEU A 11 -10.09 9.00 -12.99
N LEU A 12 -9.98 10.33 -13.03
CA LEU A 12 -9.27 11.01 -14.11
C LEU A 12 -7.76 10.70 -14.09
N ILE A 13 -7.18 10.52 -12.89
CA ILE A 13 -5.77 10.16 -12.70
C ILE A 13 -5.48 8.75 -13.26
N VAL A 14 -6.39 7.79 -13.03
CA VAL A 14 -6.30 6.42 -13.59
C VAL A 14 -6.38 6.40 -15.12
N ALA A 15 -7.25 7.22 -15.72
CA ALA A 15 -7.37 7.34 -17.18
C ALA A 15 -6.16 8.04 -17.83
N LEU A 16 -5.54 9.00 -17.14
CA LEU A 16 -4.32 9.69 -17.59
C LEU A 16 -3.06 8.82 -17.52
N LEU A 17 -2.99 7.88 -16.58
CA LEU A 17 -1.84 6.97 -16.38
C LEU A 17 -1.86 5.75 -17.31
N LEU A 18 -3.03 5.27 -17.71
CA LEU A 18 -3.15 4.15 -18.67
C LEU A 18 -2.94 4.56 -20.13
N GLY A 19 -3.01 5.86 -20.46
CA GLY A 19 -2.81 6.38 -21.83
C GLY A 19 -1.38 6.24 -22.38
N THR A 20 -0.44 5.69 -21.60
CA THR A 20 0.98 5.57 -21.96
C THR A 20 1.54 4.15 -21.90
N LEU A 21 0.76 3.14 -21.49
CA LEU A 21 1.23 1.75 -21.48
C LEU A 21 1.20 1.16 -22.90
N PRO A 22 2.35 0.83 -23.51
CA PRO A 22 2.35 0.18 -24.82
C PRO A 22 1.81 -1.25 -24.70
N TYR A 23 1.04 -1.66 -25.72
CA TYR A 23 0.69 -3.05 -25.97
C TYR A 23 1.98 -3.86 -26.19
N THR A 24 2.54 -4.42 -25.13
CA THR A 24 3.75 -5.27 -25.21
C THR A 24 3.31 -6.71 -25.37
N SER A 25 3.20 -7.15 -26.62
CA SER A 25 3.13 -8.56 -26.97
C SER A 25 4.44 -9.24 -26.57
N GLY A 26 4.53 -9.75 -25.34
CA GLY A 26 5.76 -10.42 -24.87
C GLY A 26 5.81 -10.93 -23.44
N VAL A 27 4.92 -10.50 -22.54
CA VAL A 27 4.83 -11.11 -21.19
C VAL A 27 4.00 -12.39 -21.29
N ALA A 28 4.52 -13.51 -20.76
CA ALA A 28 3.80 -14.78 -20.74
C ALA A 28 2.43 -14.58 -20.07
N ALA A 29 1.35 -14.67 -20.85
CA ALA A 29 -0.01 -14.51 -20.36
C ALA A 29 -0.26 -15.51 -19.23
N ARG A 30 -0.63 -15.01 -18.05
CA ARG A 30 -1.21 -15.88 -17.02
C ARG A 30 -2.52 -16.44 -17.59
N GLN A 31 -2.71 -17.74 -17.45
CA GLN A 31 -3.87 -18.45 -18.01
C GLN A 31 -5.15 -18.07 -17.28
N ALA A 32 -6.30 -18.17 -17.97
CA ALA A 32 -7.61 -18.05 -17.37
C ALA A 32 -7.74 -18.94 -16.12
N THR A 33 -8.39 -18.43 -15.09
CA THR A 33 -8.64 -19.18 -13.85
C THR A 33 -9.58 -20.35 -14.12
N ALA A 34 -10.65 -20.11 -14.88
CA ALA A 34 -11.67 -21.09 -15.23
C ALA A 34 -12.52 -20.61 -16.41
N VAL A 35 -13.22 -21.55 -17.06
CA VAL A 35 -14.27 -21.27 -18.03
C VAL A 35 -15.58 -21.83 -17.48
N HIS A 36 -16.62 -20.99 -17.46
CA HIS A 36 -17.93 -21.31 -16.90
C HIS A 36 -18.93 -21.51 -18.02
N ALA A 37 -19.58 -22.67 -18.05
CA ALA A 37 -20.72 -22.90 -18.92
C ALA A 37 -21.93 -22.14 -18.37
N ILE A 38 -22.39 -21.12 -19.10
CA ILE A 38 -23.49 -20.25 -18.69
C ILE A 38 -24.82 -20.77 -19.22
N ALA A 39 -24.86 -21.07 -20.52
CA ALA A 39 -26.06 -21.54 -21.20
C ALA A 39 -25.70 -22.29 -22.49
N THR A 40 -26.73 -22.85 -23.11
CA THR A 40 -26.69 -23.30 -24.50
C THR A 40 -27.78 -22.53 -25.23
N SER A 41 -27.45 -21.88 -26.34
CA SER A 41 -28.43 -21.11 -27.14
C SER A 41 -29.52 -22.02 -27.71
N VAL A 42 -30.58 -21.41 -28.23
CA VAL A 42 -31.68 -22.14 -28.90
C VAL A 42 -31.17 -23.07 -30.02
N GLN A 43 -30.16 -22.68 -30.79
CA GLN A 43 -29.55 -23.50 -31.84
C GLN A 43 -28.39 -24.37 -31.37
N GLY A 44 -28.18 -24.50 -30.05
CA GLY A 44 -27.18 -25.41 -29.50
C GLY A 44 -25.76 -24.85 -29.40
N GLN A 45 -25.57 -23.53 -29.54
CA GLN A 45 -24.25 -22.92 -29.37
C GLN A 45 -23.92 -22.75 -27.88
N PRO A 46 -22.68 -23.08 -27.44
CA PRO A 46 -22.27 -22.85 -26.06
C PRO A 46 -22.16 -21.35 -25.77
N ILE A 47 -22.63 -20.94 -24.59
CA ILE A 47 -22.44 -19.60 -24.05
C ILE A 47 -21.60 -19.77 -22.79
N GLU A 48 -20.41 -19.18 -22.81
CA GLU A 48 -19.39 -19.37 -21.78
C GLU A 48 -18.89 -18.02 -21.25
N ALA A 49 -18.49 -18.01 -19.98
CA ALA A 49 -17.78 -16.89 -19.39
C ALA A 49 -16.37 -17.30 -18.96
N VAL A 50 -15.37 -16.54 -19.39
CA VAL A 50 -13.96 -16.76 -19.01
C VAL A 50 -13.65 -15.97 -17.74
N GLN A 51 -13.17 -16.66 -16.70
CA GLN A 51 -12.82 -16.07 -15.41
C GLN A 51 -11.33 -15.76 -15.31
N TYR A 52 -11.04 -14.60 -14.73
CA TYR A 52 -9.72 -14.24 -14.23
C TYR A 52 -9.81 -13.77 -12.76
N GLY A 53 -8.80 -14.08 -11.95
CA GLY A 53 -8.82 -13.82 -10.50
C GLY A 53 -9.65 -14.85 -9.72
N THR A 54 -9.63 -14.75 -8.39
CA THR A 54 -10.33 -15.67 -7.45
C THR A 54 -10.94 -14.92 -6.25
N GLY A 55 -11.00 -13.59 -6.33
CA GLY A 55 -11.46 -12.76 -5.22
C GLY A 55 -12.98 -12.78 -5.03
N SER A 56 -13.44 -12.19 -3.93
CA SER A 56 -14.87 -12.18 -3.58
C SER A 56 -15.68 -11.06 -4.24
N HIS A 57 -15.04 -10.07 -4.88
CA HIS A 57 -15.72 -9.02 -5.64
C HIS A 57 -15.79 -9.43 -7.11
N SER A 58 -17.01 -9.56 -7.65
CA SER A 58 -17.24 -10.05 -9.00
C SER A 58 -17.62 -8.93 -9.96
N ILE A 59 -16.90 -8.84 -11.09
CA ILE A 59 -17.31 -8.01 -12.24
C ILE A 59 -17.56 -8.91 -13.44
N VAL A 60 -18.72 -8.77 -14.07
CA VAL A 60 -19.11 -9.53 -15.26
C VAL A 60 -19.27 -8.56 -16.42
N ILE A 61 -18.64 -8.84 -17.55
CA ILE A 61 -18.68 -8.01 -18.76
C ILE A 61 -19.37 -8.82 -19.85
N VAL A 62 -20.51 -8.33 -20.32
CA VAL A 62 -21.40 -9.04 -21.23
C VAL A 62 -21.53 -8.25 -22.53
N GLY A 63 -21.23 -8.90 -23.65
CA GLY A 63 -21.44 -8.37 -25.00
C GLY A 63 -22.58 -9.09 -25.74
N ALA A 64 -23.07 -8.43 -26.80
CA ALA A 64 -24.01 -8.96 -27.78
C ALA A 64 -25.21 -9.72 -27.18
N ILE A 65 -25.93 -9.08 -26.25
CA ILE A 65 -27.30 -9.51 -25.90
C ILE A 65 -28.26 -9.31 -27.08
N HIS A 66 -28.03 -8.30 -27.92
CA HIS A 66 -28.62 -8.20 -29.24
C HIS A 66 -27.62 -8.66 -30.30
N GLY A 67 -28.01 -9.58 -31.17
CA GLY A 67 -27.09 -10.18 -32.15
C GLY A 67 -26.64 -9.25 -33.27
N ASN A 68 -27.32 -8.12 -33.50
CA ASN A 68 -26.88 -7.11 -34.47
C ASN A 68 -25.94 -6.04 -33.87
N GLU A 69 -25.46 -6.27 -32.64
CA GLU A 69 -24.55 -5.40 -31.90
C GLU A 69 -23.18 -6.08 -31.75
N ASN A 70 -22.74 -6.80 -32.78
CA ASN A 70 -21.51 -7.61 -32.78
C ASN A 70 -20.23 -6.85 -32.38
N ASN A 71 -20.20 -5.53 -32.56
CA ASN A 71 -19.08 -4.71 -32.09
C ASN A 71 -18.91 -4.72 -30.56
N SER A 72 -19.99 -4.94 -29.79
CA SER A 72 -19.92 -5.13 -28.34
C SER A 72 -19.28 -6.47 -27.95
N ALA A 73 -19.50 -7.52 -28.76
CA ALA A 73 -18.82 -8.80 -28.59
C ALA A 73 -17.33 -8.70 -28.90
N VAL A 74 -16.98 -8.02 -30.00
CA VAL A 74 -15.59 -7.71 -30.33
C VAL A 74 -14.92 -6.93 -29.21
N LEU A 75 -15.55 -5.86 -28.72
CA LEU A 75 -15.03 -5.07 -27.61
C LEU A 75 -14.83 -5.93 -26.35
N THR A 76 -15.78 -6.79 -26.00
CA THR A 76 -15.66 -7.64 -24.81
C THR A 76 -14.47 -8.60 -24.92
N SER A 77 -14.23 -9.19 -26.09
CA SER A 77 -13.04 -10.01 -26.36
C SER A 77 -11.74 -9.20 -26.35
N GLU A 78 -11.76 -7.96 -26.84
CA GLU A 78 -10.59 -7.06 -26.80
C GLU A 78 -10.28 -6.60 -25.36
N LEU A 79 -11.31 -6.35 -24.54
CA LEU A 79 -11.16 -6.06 -23.11
C LEU A 79 -10.63 -7.28 -22.36
N GLU A 80 -11.06 -8.48 -22.70
CA GLU A 80 -10.51 -9.73 -22.17
C GLU A 80 -9.02 -9.83 -22.48
N ALA A 81 -8.64 -9.68 -23.76
CA ALA A 81 -7.24 -9.74 -24.18
C ALA A 81 -6.40 -8.67 -23.48
N HIS A 82 -6.92 -7.45 -23.36
CA HIS A 82 -6.26 -6.36 -22.66
C HIS A 82 -6.06 -6.69 -21.18
N LEU A 83 -7.05 -7.26 -20.50
CA LEU A 83 -6.93 -7.60 -19.09
C LEU A 83 -6.08 -8.84 -18.85
N ALA A 84 -6.16 -9.86 -19.71
CA ALA A 84 -5.32 -11.06 -19.66
C ALA A 84 -3.82 -10.72 -19.79
N ALA A 85 -3.49 -9.72 -20.60
CA ALA A 85 -2.14 -9.17 -20.70
C ALA A 85 -1.73 -8.35 -19.46
N ASN A 86 -2.71 -7.87 -18.68
CA ASN A 86 -2.52 -6.95 -17.57
C ASN A 86 -3.10 -7.49 -16.24
N LEU A 87 -3.07 -8.81 -16.02
CA LEU A 87 -3.68 -9.43 -14.83
C LEU A 87 -3.08 -8.98 -13.50
N HIS A 88 -1.90 -8.37 -13.52
CA HIS A 88 -1.30 -7.73 -12.35
C HIS A 88 -2.08 -6.49 -11.89
N LEU A 89 -2.91 -5.89 -12.75
CA LEU A 89 -3.79 -4.76 -12.44
C LEU A 89 -5.08 -5.19 -11.73
N LEU A 90 -5.41 -6.49 -11.72
CA LEU A 90 -6.58 -6.98 -11.00
C LEU A 90 -6.34 -6.93 -9.48
N PRO A 91 -7.24 -6.29 -8.71
CA PRO A 91 -7.16 -6.35 -7.26
C PRO A 91 -7.18 -7.80 -6.74
N PRO A 92 -6.41 -8.14 -5.69
CA PRO A 92 -6.35 -9.52 -5.17
C PRO A 92 -7.70 -10.07 -4.68
N ASP A 93 -8.60 -9.20 -4.24
CA ASP A 93 -9.96 -9.51 -3.77
C ASP A 93 -11.01 -9.46 -4.88
N THR A 94 -10.58 -9.32 -6.14
CA THR A 94 -11.47 -9.22 -7.30
C THR A 94 -11.35 -10.42 -8.24
N GLN A 95 -12.46 -10.75 -8.88
CA GLN A 95 -12.55 -11.65 -10.00
C GLN A 95 -13.39 -11.02 -11.10
N VAL A 96 -13.04 -11.31 -12.34
CA VAL A 96 -13.65 -10.73 -13.53
C VAL A 96 -14.03 -11.83 -14.50
N PHE A 97 -15.19 -11.68 -15.12
CA PHE A 97 -15.76 -12.63 -16.06
C PHE A 97 -16.06 -11.94 -17.38
N PHE A 98 -15.59 -12.51 -18.48
CA PHE A 98 -15.90 -12.05 -19.82
C PHE A 98 -16.85 -13.03 -20.49
N LEU A 99 -18.02 -12.54 -20.89
CA LEU A 99 -19.01 -13.25 -21.70
C LEU A 99 -19.20 -12.45 -22.99
N PRO A 100 -18.38 -12.69 -24.04
CA PRO A 100 -18.39 -11.84 -25.22
C PRO A 100 -19.70 -11.85 -25.99
N ASN A 101 -20.41 -12.98 -26.01
CA ASN A 101 -21.63 -13.11 -26.80
C ASN A 101 -22.71 -13.91 -26.08
N LEU A 102 -23.74 -13.21 -25.61
CA LEU A 102 -24.92 -13.82 -25.01
C LEU A 102 -25.92 -14.34 -26.05
N ASN A 103 -25.90 -13.81 -27.28
CA ASN A 103 -26.81 -14.17 -28.36
C ASN A 103 -26.06 -14.68 -29.61
N PRO A 104 -25.36 -15.82 -29.52
CA PRO A 104 -24.57 -16.32 -30.64
C PRO A 104 -25.43 -16.61 -31.89
N ASP A 105 -26.68 -17.06 -31.69
CA ASP A 105 -27.60 -17.36 -32.78
C ASP A 105 -28.00 -16.10 -33.56
N GLY A 106 -28.36 -15.03 -32.85
CA GLY A 106 -28.67 -13.73 -33.46
C GLY A 106 -27.44 -13.11 -34.12
N SER A 107 -26.28 -13.22 -33.49
CA SER A 107 -25.00 -12.72 -34.01
C SER A 107 -24.58 -13.37 -35.31
N ALA A 108 -24.81 -14.69 -35.45
CA ALA A 108 -24.46 -15.44 -36.65
C ALA A 108 -25.16 -14.91 -37.92
N ILE A 109 -26.35 -14.32 -37.76
CA ILE A 109 -27.14 -13.75 -38.86
C ILE A 109 -27.35 -12.23 -38.74
N ASN A 110 -26.64 -11.57 -37.82
CA ASN A 110 -26.67 -10.12 -37.58
C ASN A 110 -28.09 -9.56 -37.36
N VAL A 111 -28.88 -10.22 -36.49
CA VAL A 111 -30.23 -9.78 -36.10
C VAL A 111 -30.30 -9.48 -34.60
N ARG A 112 -31.18 -8.54 -34.22
CA ARG A 112 -31.37 -8.13 -32.82
C ARG A 112 -31.76 -9.28 -31.90
N TYR A 113 -32.67 -10.12 -32.37
CA TYR A 113 -33.37 -11.15 -31.60
C TYR A 113 -32.57 -12.47 -31.53
N ASN A 114 -32.91 -13.38 -30.62
CA ASN A 114 -32.37 -14.75 -30.65
C ASN A 114 -33.07 -15.59 -31.74
N ALA A 115 -32.77 -16.90 -31.82
CA ALA A 115 -33.36 -17.77 -32.84
C ALA A 115 -34.89 -17.96 -32.73
N ASN A 116 -35.49 -17.68 -31.58
CA ASN A 116 -36.95 -17.70 -31.40
C ASN A 116 -37.63 -16.37 -31.74
N GLY A 117 -36.86 -15.34 -32.14
CA GLY A 117 -37.39 -14.00 -32.38
C GLY A 117 -37.65 -13.20 -31.10
N VAL A 118 -37.11 -13.63 -29.96
CA VAL A 118 -37.26 -12.95 -28.66
C VAL A 118 -36.12 -11.93 -28.48
N ASP A 119 -36.47 -10.76 -27.95
CA ASP A 119 -35.51 -9.74 -27.56
C ASP A 119 -34.96 -10.12 -26.19
N LEU A 120 -33.71 -10.60 -26.15
CA LEU A 120 -33.12 -11.07 -24.89
C LEU A 120 -33.04 -9.96 -23.84
N ASN A 121 -32.99 -8.68 -24.22
CA ASN A 121 -33.05 -7.57 -23.26
C ASN A 121 -34.51 -7.14 -22.96
N ARG A 122 -35.49 -8.01 -23.20
CA ARG A 122 -36.90 -7.88 -22.78
C ARG A 122 -37.45 -9.14 -22.11
N ASN A 123 -36.62 -10.18 -21.96
CA ASN A 123 -37.01 -11.49 -21.46
C ASN A 123 -36.65 -11.73 -19.98
N TRP A 124 -36.45 -10.68 -19.18
CA TRP A 124 -36.08 -10.78 -17.76
C TRP A 124 -37.27 -10.63 -16.82
N ASP A 125 -37.22 -11.28 -15.66
CA ASP A 125 -38.29 -11.27 -14.63
C ASP A 125 -38.37 -9.95 -13.86
N THR A 126 -38.83 -8.91 -14.54
CA THR A 126 -39.10 -7.61 -13.92
C THR A 126 -40.59 -7.45 -13.65
N PRO A 127 -40.99 -6.66 -12.63
CA PRO A 127 -42.40 -6.39 -12.36
C PRO A 127 -43.17 -5.76 -13.53
N ASN A 128 -42.46 -5.14 -14.49
CA ASN A 128 -43.02 -4.54 -15.68
C ASN A 128 -42.84 -5.40 -16.95
N TRP A 129 -42.42 -6.67 -16.85
CA TRP A 129 -42.31 -7.57 -18.00
C TRP A 129 -43.64 -7.68 -18.76
N GLN A 130 -43.56 -7.80 -20.08
CA GLN A 130 -44.70 -7.95 -20.99
C GLN A 130 -44.34 -8.90 -22.13
N PRO A 131 -45.28 -9.71 -22.63
CA PRO A 131 -45.03 -10.62 -23.76
C PRO A 131 -44.81 -9.86 -25.08
N ASP A 132 -45.49 -8.73 -25.28
CA ASP A 132 -45.26 -7.83 -26.40
C ASP A 132 -44.34 -6.67 -25.97
N THR A 133 -43.42 -6.30 -26.85
CA THR A 133 -42.39 -5.30 -26.55
C THR A 133 -42.38 -4.19 -27.59
N ARG A 134 -41.46 -3.25 -27.42
CA ARG A 134 -41.25 -2.14 -28.36
C ARG A 134 -39.76 -1.94 -28.59
N ASP A 135 -39.41 -1.70 -29.85
CA ASP A 135 -38.09 -1.27 -30.30
C ASP A 135 -38.17 0.05 -31.09
N ALA A 136 -37.06 0.44 -31.71
CA ALA A 136 -37.01 1.65 -32.54
C ALA A 136 -37.87 1.57 -33.82
N SER A 137 -38.24 0.37 -34.25
CA SER A 137 -39.05 0.09 -35.44
C SER A 137 -40.55 -0.03 -35.14
N GLY A 138 -40.94 -0.27 -33.89
CA GLY A 138 -42.33 -0.27 -33.46
C GLY A 138 -42.64 -1.33 -32.41
N ASN A 139 -43.90 -1.77 -32.38
CA ASN A 139 -44.32 -2.85 -31.49
C ASN A 139 -43.86 -4.19 -32.07
N VAL A 140 -43.39 -5.07 -31.18
CA VAL A 140 -42.88 -6.40 -31.51
C VAL A 140 -43.72 -7.41 -30.75
N SER A 141 -44.61 -8.10 -31.45
CA SER A 141 -45.48 -9.08 -30.81
C SER A 141 -44.67 -10.32 -30.42
N GLY A 142 -44.84 -10.79 -29.18
CA GLY A 142 -44.07 -11.91 -28.62
C GLY A 142 -42.59 -11.59 -28.36
N GLY A 143 -42.15 -10.34 -28.56
CA GLY A 143 -40.75 -9.95 -28.41
C GLY A 143 -40.21 -10.09 -26.98
N GLY A 144 -41.07 -10.23 -25.97
CA GLY A 144 -40.69 -10.46 -24.57
C GLY A 144 -40.56 -11.94 -24.21
N GLY A 145 -40.90 -12.86 -25.13
CA GLY A 145 -40.96 -14.30 -24.89
C GLY A 145 -42.30 -14.77 -24.32
N THR A 146 -42.41 -16.08 -24.08
CA THR A 146 -43.67 -16.70 -23.59
C THR A 146 -43.87 -16.51 -22.08
N ALA A 147 -42.79 -16.27 -21.36
CA ALA A 147 -42.72 -15.95 -19.95
C ALA A 147 -41.38 -15.25 -19.67
N PRO A 148 -41.20 -14.59 -18.51
CA PRO A 148 -39.86 -14.20 -18.07
C PRO A 148 -38.91 -15.41 -18.06
N PHE A 149 -37.70 -15.21 -18.55
CA PHE A 149 -36.69 -16.26 -18.71
C PHE A 149 -37.15 -17.45 -19.56
N SER A 150 -38.05 -17.24 -20.53
CA SER A 150 -38.42 -18.30 -21.47
C SER A 150 -37.26 -18.72 -22.37
N GLU A 151 -36.29 -17.83 -22.61
CA GLU A 151 -35.15 -18.11 -23.46
C GLU A 151 -33.99 -18.72 -22.67
N PRO A 152 -33.32 -19.75 -23.22
CA PRO A 152 -32.24 -20.42 -22.50
C PRO A 152 -31.05 -19.48 -22.24
N GLU A 153 -30.81 -18.50 -23.12
CA GLU A 153 -29.73 -17.53 -22.97
C GLU A 153 -29.90 -16.65 -21.72
N THR A 154 -31.11 -16.09 -21.52
CA THR A 154 -31.41 -15.24 -20.36
C THR A 154 -31.59 -16.05 -19.08
N ALA A 155 -32.24 -17.21 -19.15
CA ALA A 155 -32.42 -18.11 -18.00
C ALA A 155 -31.07 -18.59 -17.44
N GLY A 156 -30.16 -19.03 -18.31
CA GLY A 156 -28.84 -19.51 -17.91
C GLY A 156 -27.98 -18.40 -17.29
N LEU A 157 -27.94 -17.22 -17.92
CA LEU A 157 -27.22 -16.07 -17.36
C LEU A 157 -27.80 -15.62 -16.02
N ALA A 158 -29.13 -15.55 -15.88
CA ALA A 158 -29.77 -15.15 -14.64
C ALA A 158 -29.47 -16.13 -13.50
N ALA A 159 -29.57 -17.44 -13.74
CA ALA A 159 -29.26 -18.47 -12.75
C ALA A 159 -27.79 -18.39 -12.30
N TRP A 160 -26.87 -18.21 -13.24
CA TRP A 160 -25.44 -18.08 -12.94
C TRP A 160 -25.13 -16.78 -12.17
N LEU A 161 -25.72 -15.64 -12.54
CA LEU A 161 -25.53 -14.37 -11.84
C LEU A 161 -26.05 -14.40 -10.40
N LEU A 162 -27.17 -15.08 -10.13
CA LEU A 162 -27.67 -15.28 -8.77
C LEU A 162 -26.71 -16.12 -7.92
N ALA A 163 -26.21 -17.23 -8.48
CA ALA A 163 -25.23 -18.07 -7.79
C ALA A 163 -23.93 -17.30 -7.51
N LEU A 164 -23.46 -16.52 -8.49
CA LEU A 164 -22.28 -15.68 -8.34
C LEU A 164 -22.46 -14.61 -7.27
N ARG A 165 -23.61 -13.92 -7.26
CA ARG A 165 -23.99 -12.95 -6.22
C ARG A 165 -23.93 -13.57 -4.83
N ASP A 166 -24.50 -14.75 -4.64
CA ASP A 166 -24.55 -15.40 -3.32
C ASP A 166 -23.16 -15.85 -2.82
N GLN A 167 -22.21 -16.02 -3.74
CA GLN A 167 -20.81 -16.39 -3.45
C GLN A 167 -19.87 -15.17 -3.36
N SER A 168 -20.35 -13.99 -3.73
CA SER A 168 -19.55 -12.76 -3.84
C SER A 168 -19.90 -11.78 -2.73
N SER A 169 -18.92 -11.01 -2.26
CA SER A 169 -19.17 -9.86 -1.39
C SER A 169 -19.87 -8.72 -2.12
N GLN A 170 -19.72 -8.66 -3.44
CA GLN A 170 -20.38 -7.73 -4.34
C GLN A 170 -20.35 -8.27 -5.77
N THR A 171 -21.42 -8.06 -6.55
CA THR A 171 -21.47 -8.42 -7.97
C THR A 171 -21.88 -7.22 -8.81
N THR A 172 -21.10 -6.93 -9.83
CA THR A 172 -21.33 -5.86 -10.80
C THR A 172 -21.37 -6.45 -12.21
N VAL A 173 -22.33 -6.05 -13.05
CA VAL A 173 -22.44 -6.48 -14.46
C VAL A 173 -22.44 -5.27 -15.40
N LEU A 174 -21.60 -5.33 -16.43
CA LEU A 174 -21.52 -4.33 -17.50
C LEU A 174 -22.11 -4.94 -18.78
N PHE A 175 -23.30 -4.48 -19.17
CA PHE A 175 -23.93 -4.88 -20.44
C PHE A 175 -23.54 -3.87 -21.52
N TYR A 176 -22.74 -4.31 -22.49
CA TYR A 176 -22.39 -3.51 -23.67
C TYR A 176 -23.41 -3.68 -24.80
N HIS A 177 -23.85 -2.56 -25.34
CA HIS A 177 -24.87 -2.43 -26.37
C HIS A 177 -24.43 -1.49 -27.50
N SER A 178 -25.15 -1.48 -28.62
CA SER A 178 -24.98 -0.45 -29.66
C SER A 178 -26.25 -0.16 -30.51
N ALA A 179 -26.59 1.09 -30.83
CA ALA A 179 -25.82 2.30 -30.68
C ALA A 179 -26.65 3.52 -30.28
N TYR A 180 -25.98 4.45 -29.60
CA TYR A 180 -26.49 5.76 -29.19
C TYR A 180 -25.61 6.90 -29.75
N PRO A 181 -25.86 7.38 -30.98
CA PRO A 181 -25.05 8.44 -31.57
C PRO A 181 -25.38 9.84 -31.00
N PRO A 182 -24.43 10.80 -31.06
CA PRO A 182 -23.05 10.65 -31.55
C PRO A 182 -22.05 10.18 -30.49
N ASN A 183 -22.38 10.29 -29.20
CA ASN A 183 -21.39 10.20 -28.11
C ASN A 183 -21.38 8.87 -27.36
N GLY A 184 -22.40 8.04 -27.52
CA GLY A 184 -22.64 6.88 -26.64
C GLY A 184 -23.34 7.31 -25.34
N LEU A 185 -23.80 6.32 -24.56
CA LEU A 185 -24.59 6.56 -23.35
C LEU A 185 -24.27 5.51 -22.29
N VAL A 186 -24.14 5.93 -21.04
CA VAL A 186 -24.06 5.02 -19.88
C VAL A 186 -25.33 5.17 -19.03
N LEU A 187 -26.04 4.07 -18.84
CA LEU A 187 -27.23 3.97 -18.01
C LEU A 187 -26.97 3.03 -16.82
N GLY A 188 -27.69 3.26 -15.72
CA GLY A 188 -27.66 2.37 -14.55
C GLY A 188 -26.70 2.79 -13.45
N GLY A 189 -26.45 1.87 -12.51
CA GLY A 189 -25.78 2.09 -11.23
C GLY A 189 -26.74 2.14 -10.03
N SER A 190 -26.46 1.37 -8.97
CA SER A 190 -27.20 1.43 -7.69
C SER A 190 -26.37 1.02 -6.46
N VAL A 191 -26.72 1.67 -5.34
CA VAL A 191 -26.35 1.57 -3.91
C VAL A 191 -24.86 1.39 -3.57
N GLY A 192 -24.24 2.46 -3.03
CA GLY A 192 -22.97 2.39 -2.31
C GLY A 192 -21.72 2.97 -2.99
N ALA A 193 -21.80 3.46 -4.24
CA ALA A 193 -20.66 4.07 -4.95
C ALA A 193 -21.11 5.03 -6.09
N PRO A 194 -20.34 6.08 -6.46
CA PRO A 194 -20.50 6.82 -7.71
C PRO A 194 -19.78 6.07 -8.85
N THR A 195 -20.52 5.56 -9.83
CA THR A 195 -19.89 4.71 -10.87
C THR A 195 -20.34 5.01 -12.30
N ALA A 196 -21.61 5.22 -12.60
CA ALA A 196 -22.02 5.50 -13.99
C ALA A 196 -21.52 6.84 -14.55
N PRO A 197 -21.59 7.98 -13.80
CA PRO A 197 -21.01 9.24 -14.26
C PRO A 197 -19.49 9.16 -14.43
N ALA A 198 -18.79 8.52 -13.50
CA ALA A 198 -17.34 8.41 -13.56
C ALA A 198 -16.88 7.46 -14.68
N PHE A 199 -17.60 6.36 -14.91
CA PHE A 199 -17.36 5.48 -16.06
C PHE A 199 -17.56 6.24 -17.37
N ALA A 200 -18.68 6.97 -17.49
CA ALA A 200 -19.02 7.78 -18.65
C ALA A 200 -17.98 8.88 -18.92
N ASP A 201 -17.50 9.56 -17.88
CA ASP A 201 -16.46 10.58 -17.97
C ASP A 201 -15.16 10.03 -18.56
N VAL A 202 -14.74 8.82 -18.15
CA VAL A 202 -13.50 8.18 -18.64
C VAL A 202 -13.60 7.81 -20.12
N ILE A 203 -14.74 7.26 -20.55
CA ILE A 203 -14.94 6.86 -21.96
C ILE A 203 -15.44 8.01 -22.86
N GLY A 204 -15.85 9.13 -22.25
CA GLY A 204 -16.38 10.31 -22.93
C GLY A 204 -17.83 10.17 -23.41
N TYR A 205 -18.66 9.42 -22.67
CA TYR A 205 -20.05 9.12 -23.06
C TYR A 205 -21.04 10.00 -22.31
N ASP A 206 -22.25 10.14 -22.85
CA ASP A 206 -23.31 10.89 -22.19
C ASP A 206 -23.86 10.12 -20.97
N ILE A 207 -24.44 10.86 -20.01
CA ILE A 207 -25.31 10.32 -18.96
C ILE A 207 -26.70 10.97 -19.04
N PRO A 208 -27.77 10.26 -18.63
CA PRO A 208 -29.10 10.86 -18.57
C PRO A 208 -29.14 12.07 -17.64
N ALA A 209 -29.89 13.12 -18.04
CA ALA A 209 -30.09 14.29 -17.20
C ALA A 209 -30.72 13.91 -15.84
N PRO A 210 -30.33 14.57 -14.73
CA PRO A 210 -30.88 14.29 -13.41
C PRO A 210 -32.42 14.30 -13.40
N GLY A 211 -33.04 13.22 -12.91
CA GLY A 211 -34.50 13.06 -12.86
C GLY A 211 -35.17 12.51 -14.13
N ARG A 212 -34.43 12.31 -15.24
CA ARG A 212 -34.87 11.51 -16.39
C ARG A 212 -34.16 10.15 -16.35
N GLY A 213 -34.70 9.23 -15.54
CA GLY A 213 -34.12 7.90 -15.41
C GLY A 213 -34.28 7.09 -16.70
N GLY A 214 -33.17 6.90 -17.43
CA GLY A 214 -33.05 5.84 -18.45
C GLY A 214 -33.41 6.21 -19.89
N TRP A 215 -33.35 5.18 -20.75
CA TRP A 215 -33.70 5.24 -22.16
C TRP A 215 -35.11 5.78 -22.37
N SER A 216 -35.23 6.90 -23.08
CA SER A 216 -36.52 7.61 -23.24
C SER A 216 -37.12 7.54 -24.65
N ALA A 217 -36.47 6.85 -25.60
CA ALA A 217 -36.98 6.82 -26.98
C ALA A 217 -38.26 5.98 -27.12
N TYR A 218 -38.44 4.98 -26.25
CA TYR A 218 -39.64 4.13 -26.19
C TYR A 218 -39.73 3.40 -24.83
N PRO A 219 -40.93 2.94 -24.41
CA PRO A 219 -41.08 2.13 -23.20
C PRO A 219 -40.26 0.84 -23.25
N VAL A 220 -39.56 0.54 -22.16
CA VAL A 220 -38.75 -0.67 -21.98
C VAL A 220 -39.36 -1.54 -20.88
N THR A 221 -39.53 -2.83 -21.16
CA THR A 221 -40.10 -3.86 -20.27
C THR A 221 -39.15 -5.05 -20.21
N GLY A 222 -39.06 -5.76 -19.07
CA GLY A 222 -38.29 -7.01 -19.00
C GLY A 222 -36.78 -6.89 -19.27
N ALA A 223 -36.15 -5.74 -19.01
CA ALA A 223 -34.74 -5.53 -19.33
C ALA A 223 -33.77 -6.01 -18.24
N ALA A 224 -32.57 -6.44 -18.65
CA ALA A 224 -31.57 -7.01 -17.76
C ALA A 224 -31.16 -6.07 -16.61
N PRO A 225 -30.85 -4.78 -16.84
CA PRO A 225 -30.48 -3.87 -15.75
C PRO A 225 -31.61 -3.66 -14.74
N GLY A 226 -32.87 -3.70 -15.19
CA GLY A 226 -34.05 -3.61 -14.34
C GLY A 226 -34.17 -4.82 -13.40
N TRP A 227 -33.90 -6.01 -13.91
CA TRP A 227 -33.88 -7.23 -13.10
C TRP A 227 -32.70 -7.25 -12.12
N CYS A 228 -31.49 -6.91 -12.56
CA CYS A 228 -30.31 -6.84 -11.68
C CYS A 228 -30.57 -6.03 -10.42
N ARG A 229 -31.16 -4.84 -10.59
CA ARG A 229 -31.46 -3.92 -9.50
C ARG A 229 -32.41 -4.53 -8.47
N ALA A 230 -33.39 -5.32 -8.92
CA ALA A 230 -34.30 -6.04 -8.03
C ALA A 230 -33.60 -7.17 -7.25
N GLN A 231 -32.46 -7.65 -7.74
CA GLN A 231 -31.66 -8.73 -7.15
C GLN A 231 -30.46 -8.24 -6.35
N GLU A 232 -30.34 -6.94 -6.10
CA GLU A 232 -29.18 -6.29 -5.45
C GLU A 232 -27.86 -6.51 -6.19
N ILE A 233 -27.92 -6.70 -7.51
CA ILE A 233 -26.74 -6.76 -8.39
C ILE A 233 -26.53 -5.38 -9.00
N GLY A 234 -25.31 -4.85 -8.92
CA GLY A 234 -24.97 -3.59 -9.59
C GLY A 234 -24.93 -3.81 -11.10
N CYS A 235 -25.70 -3.06 -11.88
CA CYS A 235 -25.70 -3.22 -13.34
C CYS A 235 -25.62 -1.88 -14.09
N PHE A 236 -24.89 -1.93 -15.20
CA PHE A 236 -24.70 -0.85 -16.16
C PHE A 236 -25.17 -1.32 -17.53
N GLU A 237 -25.74 -0.39 -18.27
CA GLU A 237 -25.94 -0.51 -19.71
C GLU A 237 -25.03 0.52 -20.38
N ILE A 238 -24.14 0.08 -21.26
CA ILE A 238 -23.19 0.93 -21.97
C ILE A 238 -23.50 0.85 -23.47
N GLU A 239 -24.11 1.90 -23.99
CA GLU A 239 -24.44 2.05 -25.40
C GLU A 239 -23.28 2.72 -26.16
N LEU A 240 -22.66 1.99 -27.07
CA LEU A 240 -21.59 2.50 -27.93
C LEU A 240 -22.15 3.56 -28.92
N PRO A 241 -21.36 4.55 -29.37
CA PRO A 241 -21.84 5.61 -30.25
C PRO A 241 -22.27 5.13 -31.64
N SER A 242 -21.77 3.98 -32.09
CA SER A 242 -22.08 3.39 -33.38
C SER A 242 -21.96 1.86 -33.34
N ARG A 243 -22.36 1.19 -34.42
CA ARG A 243 -22.15 -0.25 -34.62
C ARG A 243 -20.78 -0.61 -35.18
N ALA A 244 -19.90 0.37 -35.40
CA ALA A 244 -18.53 0.12 -35.82
C ALA A 244 -17.70 -0.42 -34.64
N ASN A 245 -16.66 -1.20 -34.94
CA ASN A 245 -15.66 -1.58 -33.95
C ASN A 245 -14.92 -0.33 -33.46
N LEU A 246 -14.51 -0.39 -32.19
CA LEU A 246 -13.78 0.71 -31.56
C LEU A 246 -12.35 0.76 -32.08
N THR A 247 -11.75 1.95 -32.08
CA THR A 247 -10.31 2.09 -32.29
C THR A 247 -9.54 1.56 -31.08
N PRO A 248 -8.26 1.19 -31.22
CA PRO A 248 -7.44 0.76 -30.08
C PRO A 248 -7.46 1.74 -28.90
N ASP A 249 -7.40 3.05 -29.16
CA ASP A 249 -7.48 4.08 -28.12
C ASP A 249 -8.83 4.08 -27.39
N GLN A 250 -9.92 3.83 -28.13
CA GLN A 250 -11.25 3.71 -27.53
C GLN A 250 -11.32 2.44 -26.66
N VAL A 251 -10.85 1.29 -27.16
CA VAL A 251 -10.75 0.04 -26.38
C VAL A 251 -9.95 0.26 -25.10
N GLN A 252 -8.84 0.97 -25.18
CA GLN A 252 -7.99 1.30 -24.02
C GLN A 252 -8.72 2.19 -23.01
N ARG A 253 -9.51 3.18 -23.45
CA ARG A 253 -10.36 3.97 -22.54
C ARG A 253 -11.42 3.12 -21.86
N HIS A 254 -12.03 2.18 -22.58
CA HIS A 254 -12.98 1.24 -21.98
C HIS A 254 -12.30 0.30 -20.98
N ALA A 255 -11.09 -0.20 -21.27
CA ALA A 255 -10.30 -1.00 -20.33
C ALA A 255 -9.95 -0.20 -19.07
N ALA A 256 -9.56 1.06 -19.22
CA ALA A 256 -9.31 1.98 -18.11
C ALA A 256 -10.57 2.24 -17.28
N ALA A 257 -11.72 2.42 -17.91
CA ALA A 257 -12.99 2.60 -17.21
C ALA A 257 -13.39 1.33 -16.43
N VAL A 258 -13.24 0.15 -17.03
CA VAL A 258 -13.47 -1.15 -16.35
C VAL A 258 -12.54 -1.30 -15.15
N LEU A 259 -11.24 -1.00 -15.30
CA LEU A 259 -10.29 -0.97 -14.18
C LEU A 259 -10.67 0.06 -13.12
N GLY A 260 -11.15 1.23 -13.51
CA GLY A 260 -11.70 2.22 -12.58
C GLY A 260 -12.86 1.68 -11.74
N VAL A 261 -13.77 0.88 -12.33
CA VAL A 261 -14.82 0.16 -11.57
C VAL A 261 -14.23 -0.90 -10.66
N LEU A 262 -13.24 -1.67 -11.13
CA LEU A 262 -12.53 -2.68 -10.35
C LEU A 262 -11.87 -2.07 -9.09
N LEU A 263 -11.24 -0.90 -9.23
CA LEU A 263 -10.58 -0.16 -8.15
C LEU A 263 -11.54 0.63 -7.25
N TRP A 264 -12.71 1.05 -7.75
CA TRP A 264 -13.68 1.78 -6.94
C TRP A 264 -14.30 0.90 -5.84
N GLY A 265 -14.37 -0.42 -6.05
CA GLY A 265 -14.69 -1.38 -4.98
C GLY A 265 -13.78 -1.25 -3.75
N GLN A 266 -12.62 -0.59 -3.88
CA GLN A 266 -11.62 -0.40 -2.82
C GLN A 266 -11.76 0.96 -2.11
N THR A 267 -12.22 2.02 -2.80
CA THR A 267 -12.50 3.33 -2.17
C THR A 267 -13.74 3.32 -1.27
N ALA A 268 -14.74 2.49 -1.57
CA ALA A 268 -15.85 2.21 -0.66
C ALA A 268 -15.42 1.47 0.63
N ARG A 269 -14.21 0.84 0.61
CA ARG A 269 -13.61 0.10 1.74
C ARG A 269 -12.47 0.87 2.43
N GLY A 270 -12.31 2.17 2.17
CA GLY A 270 -11.28 3.00 2.79
C GLY A 270 -9.85 2.73 2.29
N GLN A 271 -9.70 2.15 1.09
CA GLN A 271 -8.41 1.93 0.42
C GLN A 271 -8.30 2.75 -0.87
N HIS A 272 -7.09 3.00 -1.34
CA HIS A 272 -6.77 3.60 -2.64
C HIS A 272 -5.64 2.77 -3.24
N CYS A 273 -5.88 2.17 -4.41
CA CYS A 273 -4.91 1.29 -5.04
C CYS A 273 -4.41 1.87 -6.34
N PHE A 274 -3.11 1.69 -6.57
CA PHE A 274 -2.37 2.30 -7.67
C PHE A 274 -2.10 1.23 -8.73
N LEU A 275 -2.52 1.51 -9.96
CA LEU A 275 -2.38 0.57 -11.06
C LEU A 275 -0.92 0.39 -11.46
N GLU A 276 -0.12 1.42 -11.30
CA GLU A 276 1.30 1.49 -11.66
C GLU A 276 2.13 0.47 -10.88
N THR A 277 1.67 0.10 -9.68
CA THR A 277 2.41 -0.78 -8.78
C THR A 277 1.61 -1.98 -8.28
N GLY A 278 0.29 -2.01 -8.50
CA GLY A 278 -0.60 -3.07 -7.99
C GLY A 278 -0.77 -3.05 -6.47
N PHE A 279 -0.27 -2.01 -5.78
CA PHE A 279 -0.34 -1.89 -4.33
C PHE A 279 -1.42 -0.91 -3.89
N CYS A 280 -2.01 -1.23 -2.74
CA CYS A 280 -3.09 -0.49 -2.11
C CYS A 280 -2.60 0.23 -0.86
N ILE A 281 -2.96 1.50 -0.69
CA ILE A 281 -2.86 2.21 0.58
C ILE A 281 -4.22 2.20 1.25
N SER A 282 -4.26 2.11 2.59
CA SER A 282 -5.53 2.09 3.32
C SER A 282 -5.41 2.70 4.70
N GLY A 283 -6.56 2.88 5.37
CA GLY A 283 -6.62 3.30 6.76
C GLY A 283 -5.89 4.61 7.03
N ARG A 284 -5.13 4.66 8.11
CA ARG A 284 -4.44 5.88 8.55
C ARG A 284 -3.29 6.29 7.62
N ILE A 285 -2.55 5.32 7.05
CA ILE A 285 -1.49 5.58 6.05
C ILE A 285 -2.08 6.27 4.81
N LYS A 286 -3.25 5.82 4.32
CA LYS A 286 -3.96 6.48 3.22
C LYS A 286 -4.32 7.93 3.57
N GLN A 287 -4.94 8.15 4.73
CA GLN A 287 -5.35 9.48 5.16
C GLN A 287 -4.14 10.43 5.27
N PHE A 288 -3.03 9.94 5.83
CA PHE A 288 -1.80 10.70 5.93
C PHE A 288 -1.22 11.05 4.56
N TRP A 289 -1.14 10.07 3.66
CA TRP A 289 -0.66 10.26 2.30
C TRP A 289 -1.50 11.33 1.56
N GLU A 290 -2.83 11.27 1.65
CA GLU A 290 -3.74 12.21 0.99
C GLU A 290 -3.65 13.64 1.54
N GLN A 291 -3.41 13.79 2.85
CA GLN A 291 -3.34 15.09 3.52
C GLN A 291 -2.00 15.80 3.30
N ASN A 292 -0.91 15.06 3.13
CA ASN A 292 0.45 15.60 3.19
C ASN A 292 1.17 15.61 1.82
N GLY A 293 0.42 15.79 0.73
CA GLY A 293 0.97 16.03 -0.61
C GLY A 293 0.94 14.85 -1.58
N GLY A 294 0.46 13.68 -1.16
CA GLY A 294 0.13 12.55 -2.02
C GLY A 294 1.24 12.13 -2.98
N LEU A 295 0.89 11.94 -4.25
CA LEU A 295 1.79 11.36 -5.25
C LEU A 295 3.05 12.21 -5.47
N ALA A 296 2.94 13.54 -5.42
CA ALA A 296 4.06 14.44 -5.64
C ALA A 296 5.14 14.34 -4.55
N VAL A 297 4.73 14.03 -3.31
CA VAL A 297 5.62 13.95 -2.14
C VAL A 297 6.11 12.52 -1.89
N PHE A 298 5.21 11.54 -1.93
CA PHE A 298 5.50 10.17 -1.53
C PHE A 298 5.77 9.23 -2.71
N GLY A 299 5.22 9.53 -3.89
CA GLY A 299 5.24 8.63 -5.05
C GLY A 299 4.25 7.46 -4.92
N PHE A 300 4.36 6.51 -5.84
CA PHE A 300 3.54 5.29 -5.83
C PHE A 300 3.95 4.33 -4.70
N PRO A 301 3.04 3.56 -4.10
CA PRO A 301 3.41 2.52 -3.14
C PRO A 301 4.22 1.42 -3.84
N MET A 302 5.31 0.98 -3.25
CA MET A 302 6.16 -0.11 -3.73
C MET A 302 5.90 -1.44 -3.01
N THR A 303 5.05 -1.44 -1.98
CA THR A 303 4.70 -2.63 -1.19
C THR A 303 3.25 -2.57 -0.73
N ARG A 304 2.71 -3.71 -0.26
CA ARG A 304 1.51 -3.71 0.58
C ARG A 304 1.89 -3.15 1.96
N GLN A 305 0.93 -2.52 2.65
CA GLN A 305 1.09 -2.27 4.08
C GLN A 305 1.30 -3.61 4.79
N GLN A 306 2.41 -3.73 5.51
CA GLN A 306 2.84 -4.96 6.14
C GLN A 306 3.55 -4.69 7.47
N PRO A 307 3.51 -5.62 8.44
CA PRO A 307 4.33 -5.51 9.63
C PRO A 307 5.81 -5.51 9.24
N GLN A 308 6.56 -4.54 9.75
CA GLN A 308 8.01 -4.48 9.63
C GLN A 308 8.59 -3.96 10.94
N LEU A 309 9.74 -4.50 11.33
CA LEU A 309 10.50 -3.95 12.45
C LEU A 309 11.06 -2.58 12.06
N VAL A 310 10.58 -1.55 12.74
CA VAL A 310 11.09 -0.18 12.69
C VAL A 310 11.55 0.15 14.10
N ASP A 311 12.83 0.49 14.27
CA ASP A 311 13.42 0.70 15.60
C ASP A 311 13.09 -0.44 16.57
N GLY A 312 13.12 -1.68 16.07
CA GLY A 312 12.82 -2.89 16.84
C GLY A 312 11.36 -3.08 17.26
N VAL A 313 10.46 -2.16 16.95
CA VAL A 313 9.01 -2.35 17.15
C VAL A 313 8.39 -2.82 15.85
N GLU A 314 7.59 -3.88 15.90
CA GLU A 314 6.79 -4.28 14.74
C GLU A 314 5.71 -3.23 14.49
N ARG A 315 5.86 -2.50 13.39
CA ARG A 315 4.92 -1.45 12.97
C ARG A 315 4.34 -1.81 11.63
N GLN A 316 3.13 -1.33 11.38
CA GLN A 316 2.58 -1.39 10.03
C GLN A 316 3.30 -0.36 9.17
N VAL A 317 4.03 -0.84 8.17
CA VAL A 317 4.85 -0.03 7.29
C VAL A 317 4.37 -0.20 5.87
N GLN A 318 4.43 0.87 5.10
CA GLN A 318 4.28 0.81 3.66
C GLN A 318 5.35 1.66 2.97
N TRP A 319 6.06 1.03 2.05
CA TRP A 319 7.06 1.69 1.21
C TRP A 319 6.40 2.31 -0.01
N PHE A 320 6.88 3.50 -0.37
CA PHE A 320 6.55 4.26 -1.56
C PHE A 320 7.85 4.64 -2.28
N GLU A 321 7.77 5.07 -3.53
CA GLU A 321 8.95 5.38 -4.34
C GLU A 321 9.93 6.35 -3.68
N ARG A 322 9.41 7.33 -2.93
CA ARG A 322 10.19 8.43 -2.35
C ARG A 322 10.26 8.38 -0.83
N ASN A 323 9.42 7.57 -0.20
CA ASN A 323 9.25 7.57 1.26
C ASN A 323 8.79 6.22 1.82
N ARG A 324 9.08 5.99 3.10
CA ARG A 324 8.54 4.88 3.89
C ARG A 324 7.62 5.47 4.95
N LEU A 325 6.34 5.08 4.92
CA LEU A 325 5.36 5.51 5.92
C LEU A 325 5.21 4.42 6.97
N GLU A 326 5.29 4.82 8.23
CA GLU A 326 5.32 3.96 9.41
C GLU A 326 4.15 4.34 10.30
N LEU A 327 3.28 3.38 10.65
CA LEU A 327 2.14 3.63 11.53
C LEU A 327 2.55 3.43 12.99
N HIS A 328 2.42 4.50 13.77
CA HIS A 328 2.69 4.59 15.21
C HIS A 328 1.39 4.83 15.98
N PRO A 329 0.52 3.82 16.13
CA PRO A 329 -0.79 4.00 16.79
C PRO A 329 -0.68 4.41 18.27
N GLU A 330 0.52 4.31 18.87
CA GLU A 330 0.83 4.82 20.20
C GLU A 330 0.89 6.35 20.30
N ASN A 331 1.04 7.06 19.18
CA ASN A 331 1.10 8.51 19.13
C ASN A 331 -0.26 9.11 18.76
N GLU A 332 -0.48 10.36 19.13
CA GLU A 332 -1.63 11.14 18.64
C GLU A 332 -1.33 11.73 17.25
N PRO A 333 -2.35 11.87 16.38
CA PRO A 333 -2.20 12.60 15.13
C PRO A 333 -1.67 14.03 15.34
N PRO A 334 -0.78 14.53 14.45
CA PRO A 334 -0.35 13.92 13.18
C PRO A 334 0.86 12.98 13.28
N TYR A 335 1.40 12.72 14.49
CA TYR A 335 2.62 11.95 14.72
C TYR A 335 2.40 10.43 14.78
N ASP A 336 1.17 9.99 14.56
CA ASP A 336 0.77 8.60 14.46
C ASP A 336 1.15 7.97 13.10
N VAL A 337 1.61 8.77 12.15
CA VAL A 337 2.32 8.28 10.96
C VAL A 337 3.65 9.03 10.83
N LEU A 338 4.75 8.29 10.85
CA LEU A 338 6.10 8.83 10.71
C LEU A 338 6.72 8.43 9.38
N LEU A 339 7.69 9.24 8.94
CA LEU A 339 8.46 9.02 7.72
C LEU A 339 9.85 8.51 8.08
N GLY A 340 10.27 7.43 7.41
CA GLY A 340 11.62 6.88 7.51
C GLY A 340 12.70 7.88 7.07
N ARG A 341 13.92 7.76 7.61
CA ARG A 341 15.06 8.65 7.33
C ARG A 341 15.82 8.20 6.08
N LEU A 342 15.11 8.10 4.96
CA LEU A 342 15.66 7.47 3.75
C LEU A 342 16.84 8.22 3.14
N GLY A 343 16.95 9.53 3.35
CA GLY A 343 18.14 10.27 2.92
C GLY A 343 19.38 9.82 3.67
N VAL A 344 19.26 9.55 4.97
CA VAL A 344 20.33 8.95 5.78
C VAL A 344 20.61 7.52 5.32
N GLU A 345 19.56 6.69 5.21
CA GLU A 345 19.68 5.26 4.88
C GLU A 345 20.38 5.05 3.52
N VAL A 346 20.07 5.84 2.49
CA VAL A 346 20.72 5.77 1.17
C VAL A 346 22.18 6.24 1.23
N LEU A 347 22.47 7.34 1.93
CA LEU A 347 23.85 7.81 2.05
C LEU A 347 24.72 6.77 2.78
N GLU A 348 24.19 6.15 3.82
CA GLU A 348 24.86 5.08 4.56
C GLU A 348 25.04 3.81 3.71
N SER A 349 24.04 3.39 2.91
CA SER A 349 24.18 2.24 1.99
C SER A 349 25.29 2.47 0.96
N GLN A 350 25.48 3.71 0.53
CA GLN A 350 26.54 4.14 -0.37
C GLN A 350 27.90 4.32 0.33
N GLY A 351 27.98 4.12 1.65
CA GLY A 351 29.19 4.34 2.45
C GLY A 351 29.60 5.81 2.54
N ARG A 352 28.66 6.74 2.35
CA ARG A 352 28.89 8.19 2.38
C ARG A 352 28.66 8.72 3.79
N ASP A 353 29.74 9.13 4.45
CA ASP A 353 29.67 9.80 5.75
C ASP A 353 29.23 11.27 5.59
N TRP A 354 27.93 11.49 5.70
CA TRP A 354 27.31 12.80 5.51
C TRP A 354 27.68 13.82 6.59
N TRP A 355 28.20 13.41 7.75
CA TRP A 355 28.70 14.35 8.76
C TRP A 355 29.90 15.16 8.26
N THR A 356 30.65 14.58 7.32
CA THR A 356 31.84 15.17 6.72
C THR A 356 31.55 16.07 5.51
N PHE A 357 30.28 16.18 5.09
CA PHE A 357 29.92 17.01 3.95
C PHE A 357 30.29 18.48 4.20
N ALA A 358 30.74 19.12 3.12
CA ALA A 358 31.15 20.51 3.15
C ALA A 358 29.95 21.41 3.48
N ARG A 359 30.22 22.46 4.25
CA ARG A 359 29.24 23.49 4.65
C ARG A 359 29.66 24.82 4.03
N ALA A 360 28.69 25.59 3.59
CA ALA A 360 28.90 26.89 2.97
C ALA A 360 29.60 27.82 3.94
N SER A 361 30.63 28.51 3.46
CA SER A 361 31.46 29.40 4.28
C SER A 361 30.80 30.74 4.61
N THR A 362 29.70 31.09 3.94
CA THR A 362 28.97 32.37 4.12
C THR A 362 27.48 32.20 3.85
N PRO A 363 26.60 32.57 4.80
CA PRO A 363 25.16 32.67 4.55
C PRO A 363 24.90 33.82 3.57
N ASP A 364 24.20 33.54 2.48
CA ASP A 364 23.58 34.56 1.63
C ASP A 364 22.24 34.98 2.28
N ASP A 365 21.79 36.23 2.06
CA ASP A 365 20.56 36.77 2.66
C ASP A 365 19.29 36.03 2.20
N ASP A 366 19.36 35.32 1.06
CA ASP A 366 18.27 34.50 0.48
C ASP A 366 18.33 33.01 0.88
N CYS A 367 19.20 32.66 1.84
CA CYS A 367 19.38 31.30 2.33
C CYS A 367 18.88 31.14 3.77
N ARG A 368 18.38 29.94 4.10
CA ARG A 368 18.14 29.52 5.47
C ARG A 368 19.26 28.61 5.95
N THR A 369 19.89 28.97 7.06
CA THR A 369 20.90 28.13 7.75
C THR A 369 20.26 27.36 8.89
N PHE A 370 20.58 26.07 9.02
CA PHE A 370 20.14 25.22 10.13
C PHE A 370 21.29 25.02 11.11
N ALA A 371 21.11 25.49 12.35
CA ALA A 371 22.17 25.44 13.37
C ALA A 371 22.49 24.00 13.79
N GLU A 372 21.53 23.10 13.66
CA GLU A 372 21.61 21.69 14.05
C GLU A 372 22.62 20.91 13.20
N THR A 373 22.71 21.23 11.91
CA THR A 373 23.60 20.53 10.97
C THR A 373 24.69 21.42 10.39
N GLY A 374 24.51 22.75 10.46
CA GLY A 374 25.38 23.75 9.86
C GLY A 374 25.20 23.92 8.35
N HIS A 375 24.20 23.27 7.74
CA HIS A 375 23.91 23.34 6.31
C HIS A 375 22.93 24.46 5.96
N THR A 376 23.01 24.92 4.71
CA THR A 376 22.16 26.00 4.20
C THR A 376 21.27 25.53 3.05
N ILE A 377 20.03 26.02 3.00
CA ILE A 377 19.10 25.79 1.88
C ILE A 377 18.81 27.14 1.21
N CYS A 378 18.90 27.17 -0.11
CA CYS A 378 18.85 28.40 -0.91
C CYS A 378 18.05 28.19 -2.20
N GLY A 379 17.72 29.29 -2.88
CA GLY A 379 17.25 29.28 -4.27
C GLY A 379 16.02 28.39 -4.52
N ALA A 380 16.02 27.65 -5.63
CA ALA A 380 14.89 26.81 -6.05
C ALA A 380 14.54 25.71 -5.04
N ILE A 381 15.54 25.09 -4.41
CA ILE A 381 15.35 24.06 -3.38
C ILE A 381 14.71 24.66 -2.12
N TRP A 382 15.10 25.87 -1.72
CA TRP A 382 14.44 26.58 -0.61
C TRP A 382 12.96 26.88 -0.90
N GLN A 383 12.64 27.29 -2.14
CA GLN A 383 11.24 27.51 -2.54
C GLN A 383 10.44 26.22 -2.53
N ALA A 384 11.01 25.12 -3.03
CA ALA A 384 10.36 23.82 -3.04
C ALA A 384 10.16 23.26 -1.62
N TRP A 385 11.16 23.43 -0.74
CA TRP A 385 11.08 22.99 0.65
C TRP A 385 9.95 23.69 1.41
N ARG A 386 9.78 25.01 1.23
CA ARG A 386 8.68 25.78 1.85
C ARG A 386 7.30 25.54 1.23
N ALA A 387 7.24 24.91 0.06
CA ALA A 387 5.98 24.66 -0.64
C ALA A 387 5.26 23.40 -0.13
N ALA A 388 5.93 22.58 0.69
CA ALA A 388 5.39 21.32 1.20
C ALA A 388 5.82 21.09 2.66
N GLY A 389 4.92 20.50 3.45
CA GLY A 389 5.13 20.20 4.87
C GLY A 389 4.03 19.29 5.42
N LEU A 390 4.24 18.74 6.61
CA LEU A 390 3.18 18.02 7.34
C LEU A 390 2.25 19.01 8.00
N GLU A 391 0.93 18.83 7.88
CA GLU A 391 -0.04 19.67 8.57
C GLU A 391 0.03 19.43 10.09
N LEU A 392 0.52 20.41 10.86
CA LEU A 392 0.75 20.27 12.31
C LEU A 392 -0.20 21.10 13.17
N ASP A 393 -0.69 22.24 12.69
CA ASP A 393 -1.36 23.25 13.54
C ASP A 393 -2.79 23.64 13.09
N GLY A 394 -3.29 23.04 12.01
CA GLY A 394 -4.62 23.26 11.45
C GLY A 394 -4.76 24.57 10.68
N ARG A 395 -3.67 25.29 10.37
CA ARG A 395 -3.70 26.61 9.75
C ARG A 395 -3.39 26.53 8.26
N ALA A 396 -3.92 27.48 7.50
CA ALA A 396 -3.63 27.57 6.09
C ALA A 396 -2.21 28.09 5.84
N GLY A 397 -1.44 27.36 5.03
CA GLY A 397 -0.07 27.70 4.66
C GLY A 397 0.90 26.62 5.17
N ILE A 398 2.16 26.69 4.74
CA ILE A 398 3.22 25.80 5.23
C ILE A 398 4.25 26.65 5.97
N ASN A 399 4.53 26.27 7.20
CA ASN A 399 5.60 26.87 8.00
C ASN A 399 6.83 25.96 8.09
N ASP A 400 7.94 26.50 8.60
CA ASP A 400 9.20 25.76 8.63
C ASP A 400 9.16 24.47 9.45
N ALA A 401 8.38 24.43 10.53
CA ALA A 401 8.28 23.23 11.36
C ALA A 401 7.57 22.09 10.59
N GLU A 402 6.62 22.46 9.74
CA GLU A 402 5.86 21.53 8.90
C GLU A 402 6.74 20.96 7.79
N SER A 403 7.51 21.81 7.11
CA SER A 403 8.52 21.38 6.13
C SER A 403 9.63 20.55 6.76
N LEU A 404 10.07 20.91 7.97
CA LEU A 404 11.06 20.14 8.73
C LEU A 404 10.53 18.78 9.14
N ALA A 405 9.26 18.69 9.55
CA ALA A 405 8.64 17.42 9.90
C ALA A 405 8.51 16.48 8.69
N LEU A 406 8.31 17.02 7.49
CA LEU A 406 8.22 16.24 6.26
C LEU A 406 9.60 15.80 5.74
N PHE A 407 10.54 16.71 5.60
CA PHE A 407 11.82 16.46 4.91
C PHE A 407 12.98 16.15 5.86
N GLY A 408 12.87 16.55 7.12
CA GLY A 408 13.96 16.52 8.10
C GLY A 408 15.01 17.61 7.86
N LEU A 409 16.08 17.55 8.66
CA LEU A 409 17.18 18.51 8.58
C LEU A 409 18.01 18.32 7.29
N PRO A 410 18.59 19.40 6.72
CA PRO A 410 19.52 19.26 5.61
C PRO A 410 20.82 18.58 6.07
N LEU A 411 21.23 17.55 5.35
CA LEU A 411 22.46 16.77 5.55
C LEU A 411 23.61 17.23 4.65
N SER A 412 23.30 18.00 3.61
CA SER A 412 24.27 18.58 2.69
C SER A 412 23.86 19.99 2.33
N ASP A 413 24.79 20.74 1.73
CA ASP A 413 24.43 21.88 0.90
C ASP A 413 24.06 21.41 -0.51
N ALA A 414 23.51 22.30 -1.34
CA ALA A 414 23.21 21.99 -2.73
C ALA A 414 24.49 21.74 -3.53
N GLN A 415 24.57 20.59 -4.22
CA GLN A 415 25.75 20.14 -4.94
C GLN A 415 25.39 19.40 -6.23
N LEU A 416 26.26 19.44 -7.24
CA LEU A 416 26.03 18.70 -8.48
C LEU A 416 26.39 17.23 -8.29
N GLU A 417 25.45 16.32 -8.51
CA GLU A 417 25.66 14.86 -8.47
C GLU A 417 25.16 14.20 -9.76
N THR A 418 25.83 13.13 -10.20
CA THR A 418 25.32 12.25 -11.26
C THR A 418 24.45 11.18 -10.63
N LEU A 419 23.17 11.17 -11.02
CA LEU A 419 22.17 10.25 -10.50
C LEU A 419 22.19 8.89 -11.21
N PRO A 420 21.52 7.86 -10.67
CA PRO A 420 21.45 6.52 -11.29
C PRO A 420 20.86 6.49 -12.70
N ASP A 421 20.08 7.50 -13.10
CA ASP A 421 19.57 7.69 -14.46
C ASP A 421 20.64 8.21 -15.45
N GLY A 422 21.87 8.45 -14.96
CA GLY A 422 23.00 8.98 -15.71
C GLY A 422 22.99 10.50 -15.90
N GLN A 423 21.99 11.21 -15.36
CA GLN A 423 21.89 12.66 -15.48
C GLN A 423 22.56 13.35 -14.30
N SER A 424 23.31 14.43 -14.59
CA SER A 424 23.88 15.29 -13.55
C SER A 424 22.89 16.39 -13.17
N ARG A 425 22.54 16.47 -11.89
CA ARG A 425 21.57 17.43 -11.34
C ARG A 425 22.13 18.10 -10.09
N VAL A 426 21.67 19.32 -9.82
CA VAL A 426 21.90 19.94 -8.50
C VAL A 426 20.99 19.22 -7.52
N VAL A 427 21.56 18.63 -6.49
CA VAL A 427 20.84 17.89 -5.47
C VAL A 427 21.18 18.41 -4.08
N GLN A 428 20.25 18.23 -3.15
CA GLN A 428 20.50 18.47 -1.74
C GLN A 428 19.87 17.37 -0.90
N TRP A 429 20.65 16.81 0.02
CA TRP A 429 20.24 15.72 0.89
C TRP A 429 19.65 16.26 2.19
N PHE A 430 18.56 15.64 2.63
CA PHE A 430 17.89 15.85 3.90
C PHE A 430 17.70 14.51 4.59
N GLU A 431 17.35 14.50 5.88
CA GLU A 431 17.21 13.25 6.63
C GLU A 431 16.23 12.26 5.97
N ARG A 432 15.15 12.75 5.37
CA ARG A 432 14.06 11.92 4.83
C ARG A 432 13.91 11.99 3.31
N SER A 433 14.68 12.83 2.63
CA SER A 433 14.50 13.08 1.20
C SER A 433 15.76 13.61 0.52
N ARG A 434 15.81 13.50 -0.80
CA ARG A 434 16.76 14.22 -1.66
C ARG A 434 15.98 15.12 -2.59
N PHE A 435 16.27 16.42 -2.57
CA PHE A 435 15.75 17.37 -3.55
C PHE A 435 16.66 17.37 -4.77
N GLU A 436 16.05 17.43 -5.96
CA GLU A 436 16.74 17.40 -7.24
C GLU A 436 16.21 18.55 -8.10
N ASP A 437 17.09 19.40 -8.60
CA ASP A 437 16.74 20.46 -9.54
C ASP A 437 16.71 19.91 -10.97
N HIS A 438 15.52 19.87 -11.58
CA HIS A 438 15.27 19.44 -12.95
C HIS A 438 15.17 20.63 -13.92
N GLY A 439 15.56 21.84 -13.48
CA GLY A 439 15.56 23.04 -14.29
C GLY A 439 14.14 23.49 -14.65
N PRO A 440 13.73 23.48 -15.94
CA PRO A 440 12.38 23.89 -16.34
C PRO A 440 11.25 23.09 -15.68
N ASP A 441 11.51 21.82 -15.35
CA ASP A 441 10.54 20.93 -14.70
C ASP A 441 10.46 21.16 -13.17
N GLY A 442 11.22 22.12 -12.65
CA GLY A 442 11.24 22.49 -11.25
C GLY A 442 12.08 21.54 -10.38
N VAL A 443 11.85 21.60 -9.07
CA VAL A 443 12.55 20.75 -8.10
C VAL A 443 11.66 19.57 -7.75
N LEU A 444 12.19 18.35 -7.89
CA LEU A 444 11.51 17.10 -7.58
C LEU A 444 12.21 16.35 -6.44
N LEU A 445 11.49 15.43 -5.81
CA LEU A 445 12.05 14.54 -4.80
C LEU A 445 12.56 13.25 -5.45
N GLY A 446 13.79 12.87 -5.09
CA GLY A 446 14.43 11.64 -5.53
C GLY A 446 13.70 10.38 -5.07
N ARG A 447 13.77 9.31 -5.87
CA ARG A 447 13.09 8.03 -5.63
C ARG A 447 13.94 7.11 -4.75
N LEU A 448 14.24 7.59 -3.55
CA LEU A 448 15.21 6.98 -2.63
C LEU A 448 14.90 5.52 -2.28
N SER A 449 13.62 5.15 -2.12
CA SER A 449 13.25 3.76 -1.87
C SER A 449 13.46 2.85 -3.10
N THR A 450 13.33 3.40 -4.31
CA THR A 450 13.67 2.68 -5.54
C THR A 450 15.18 2.44 -5.65
N GLU A 451 16.00 3.41 -5.22
CA GLU A 451 17.46 3.28 -5.19
C GLU A 451 17.92 2.20 -4.20
N LEU A 452 17.40 2.21 -2.97
CA LEU A 452 17.68 1.18 -1.96
C LEU A 452 17.31 -0.23 -2.44
N ALA A 453 16.17 -0.38 -3.12
CA ALA A 453 15.74 -1.68 -3.64
C ALA A 453 16.63 -2.21 -4.78
N ALA A 454 17.33 -1.32 -5.49
CA ALA A 454 18.24 -1.70 -6.57
C ALA A 454 19.64 -2.11 -6.07
N GLU A 455 20.12 -1.53 -4.97
CA GLU A 455 21.45 -1.78 -4.39
C GLU A 455 21.51 -3.05 -3.54
N ALA A 456 20.39 -3.46 -2.94
CA ALA A 456 20.27 -4.73 -2.23
C ALA A 456 18.91 -5.38 -2.56
N PRO A 457 18.87 -6.51 -3.30
CA PRO A 457 17.64 -7.26 -3.49
C PRO A 457 17.31 -8.03 -2.19
N VAL A 458 17.11 -7.32 -1.09
CA VAL A 458 16.55 -7.87 0.14
C VAL A 458 15.07 -8.08 -0.13
N GLN A 459 14.66 -9.34 -0.24
CA GLN A 459 13.30 -9.88 -0.35
C GLN A 459 12.14 -8.86 -0.22
N ILE A 460 11.96 -8.00 -1.22
CA ILE A 460 10.66 -7.41 -1.56
C ILE A 460 9.98 -8.43 -2.49
N ALA A 461 9.77 -9.64 -1.98
CA ALA A 461 9.12 -10.71 -2.71
C ALA A 461 8.22 -11.49 -1.74
N SER A 462 6.93 -11.50 -2.10
CA SER A 462 5.91 -12.47 -1.71
C SER A 462 6.42 -13.68 -0.90
N GLN A 463 6.21 -13.69 0.41
CA GLN A 463 6.16 -14.95 1.17
C GLN A 463 4.93 -14.98 2.08
N PRO A 464 4.21 -16.12 2.15
CA PRO A 464 3.16 -16.33 3.15
C PRO A 464 3.80 -16.46 4.53
N ALA A 465 3.09 -15.97 5.56
CA ALA A 465 3.56 -15.97 6.94
C ALA A 465 3.90 -17.38 7.46
N PRO A 466 5.05 -17.59 8.16
CA PRO A 466 5.29 -18.81 8.91
C PRO A 466 4.46 -18.84 10.20
N LEU A 467 4.11 -20.04 10.68
CA LEU A 467 3.44 -20.25 11.97
C LEU A 467 4.38 -19.90 13.15
N PRO A 468 3.87 -19.37 14.28
CA PRO A 468 4.70 -18.94 15.41
C PRO A 468 5.32 -20.13 16.16
N GLN A 469 6.63 -20.08 16.37
CA GLN A 469 7.39 -20.98 17.25
C GLN A 469 7.40 -20.41 18.68
N PRO A 470 7.45 -21.25 19.73
CA PRO A 470 7.59 -20.78 21.10
C PRO A 470 8.93 -20.07 21.35
N LEU A 471 8.90 -18.94 22.06
CA LEU A 471 10.09 -18.15 22.43
C LEU A 471 11.01 -18.94 23.38
N ALA A 472 12.30 -18.93 23.08
CA ALA A 472 13.33 -19.62 23.87
C ALA A 472 14.27 -18.60 24.52
N TYR A 473 14.59 -18.81 25.80
CA TYR A 473 15.43 -17.91 26.58
C TYR A 473 16.71 -18.59 27.09
N VAL A 474 17.80 -17.84 27.12
CA VAL A 474 19.10 -18.25 27.66
C VAL A 474 19.68 -17.18 28.57
N PHE A 475 20.45 -17.62 29.58
CA PHE A 475 21.17 -16.69 30.42
C PHE A 475 22.29 -15.97 29.61
N PRO A 476 22.40 -14.62 29.67
CA PRO A 476 23.22 -13.83 28.76
C PRO A 476 24.73 -14.01 28.90
N VAL A 477 25.23 -14.59 29.98
CA VAL A 477 26.66 -14.82 30.19
C VAL A 477 26.94 -16.33 30.16
N GLN A 478 27.74 -16.78 29.19
CA GLN A 478 28.01 -18.21 28.96
C GLN A 478 29.51 -18.52 29.09
N GLY A 479 29.82 -19.72 29.57
CA GLY A 479 31.20 -20.24 29.64
C GLY A 479 32.00 -19.84 30.87
N ALA A 480 31.42 -19.17 31.87
CA ALA A 480 32.05 -18.89 33.17
C ALA A 480 31.02 -18.79 34.30
N SER A 481 31.49 -18.84 35.55
CA SER A 481 30.66 -18.51 36.72
C SER A 481 30.30 -17.02 36.70
N ALA A 482 29.02 -16.70 36.90
CA ALA A 482 28.51 -15.34 36.95
C ALA A 482 27.84 -15.07 38.31
N SER A 483 27.99 -13.85 38.82
CA SER A 483 27.27 -13.37 40.02
C SER A 483 26.64 -12.00 39.74
N TYR A 484 25.41 -11.79 40.21
CA TYR A 484 24.65 -10.55 40.02
C TYR A 484 23.71 -10.33 41.21
N GLY A 485 23.41 -9.07 41.51
CA GLY A 485 22.52 -8.69 42.61
C GLY A 485 21.09 -8.39 42.15
N ALA A 486 20.16 -8.32 43.11
CA ALA A 486 18.76 -7.96 42.87
C ALA A 486 18.55 -6.47 42.53
N TYR A 487 19.54 -5.63 42.84
CA TYR A 487 19.45 -4.18 42.68
C TYR A 487 20.68 -3.65 41.98
N HIS A 488 20.44 -2.82 40.97
CA HIS A 488 21.42 -1.93 40.36
C HIS A 488 21.16 -0.52 40.89
N HIS A 489 22.23 0.24 41.14
CA HIS A 489 22.21 1.40 42.03
C HIS A 489 21.19 2.50 41.66
N ASP A 490 21.13 2.90 40.37
CA ASP A 490 20.39 4.11 39.97
C ASP A 490 19.19 3.87 39.03
N TYR A 491 19.04 2.66 38.46
CA TYR A 491 17.98 2.33 37.48
C TYR A 491 17.84 0.82 37.27
N PRO A 492 16.72 0.33 36.69
CA PRO A 492 16.47 -1.09 36.49
C PRO A 492 17.43 -1.74 35.48
N ALA A 493 18.50 -2.33 35.98
CA ALA A 493 19.51 -3.08 35.22
C ALA A 493 20.15 -4.13 36.14
N ALA A 494 21.11 -4.90 35.62
CA ALA A 494 21.92 -5.81 36.42
C ALA A 494 23.39 -5.79 35.96
N ASP A 495 24.31 -5.67 36.90
CA ASP A 495 25.73 -5.91 36.63
C ASP A 495 26.04 -7.40 36.88
N ILE A 496 26.32 -8.11 35.80
CA ILE A 496 26.62 -9.54 35.82
C ILE A 496 28.15 -9.71 35.80
N PHE A 497 28.73 -9.90 36.98
CA PHE A 497 30.18 -10.04 37.15
C PHE A 497 30.68 -11.37 36.57
N ALA A 498 31.64 -11.28 35.65
CA ALA A 498 32.29 -12.42 35.00
C ALA A 498 33.69 -12.01 34.47
N PRO A 499 34.65 -12.94 34.31
CA PRO A 499 35.98 -12.62 33.78
C PRO A 499 35.94 -11.93 32.42
N VAL A 500 36.90 -11.03 32.14
CA VAL A 500 37.10 -10.45 30.80
C VAL A 500 37.24 -11.55 29.75
N GLY A 501 36.57 -11.40 28.61
CA GLY A 501 36.55 -12.38 27.53
C GLY A 501 35.42 -13.42 27.64
N THR A 502 34.67 -13.46 28.75
CA THR A 502 33.49 -14.33 28.87
C THR A 502 32.44 -13.97 27.81
N ALA A 503 31.78 -14.96 27.22
CA ALA A 503 30.81 -14.71 26.15
C ALA A 503 29.56 -13.99 26.68
N PHE A 504 29.22 -12.87 26.03
CA PHE A 504 27.88 -12.28 26.09
C PHE A 504 27.07 -12.82 24.91
N VAL A 505 25.94 -13.47 25.19
CA VAL A 505 25.06 -14.09 24.19
C VAL A 505 23.67 -13.45 24.19
N ALA A 506 22.98 -13.57 23.05
CA ALA A 506 21.60 -13.14 22.87
C ALA A 506 20.66 -13.91 23.83
N PRO A 507 19.94 -13.23 24.75
CA PRO A 507 19.03 -13.90 25.70
C PRO A 507 17.86 -14.62 25.03
N THR A 508 17.42 -14.15 23.87
CA THR A 508 16.40 -14.75 23.01
C THR A 508 16.76 -14.47 21.55
N SER A 509 16.06 -15.06 20.58
CA SER A 509 16.23 -14.70 19.17
C SER A 509 15.71 -13.28 18.94
N GLY A 510 16.32 -12.52 18.03
CA GLY A 510 15.94 -11.13 17.78
C GLY A 510 16.83 -10.42 16.77
N VAL A 511 16.70 -9.09 16.69
CA VAL A 511 17.44 -8.24 15.75
C VAL A 511 18.31 -7.24 16.50
N VAL A 512 19.57 -7.09 16.09
CA VAL A 512 20.49 -6.09 16.66
C VAL A 512 20.01 -4.68 16.27
N GLU A 513 19.74 -3.84 17.27
CA GLU A 513 19.24 -2.46 17.11
C GLU A 513 20.36 -1.43 17.23
N PHE A 514 21.38 -1.73 18.03
CA PHE A 514 22.44 -0.78 18.37
C PHE A 514 23.77 -1.49 18.53
N VAL A 515 24.84 -0.90 17.98
CA VAL A 515 26.21 -1.37 18.18
C VAL A 515 27.14 -0.17 18.35
N THR A 516 27.94 -0.18 19.40
CA THR A 516 29.09 0.71 19.56
C THR A 516 30.36 -0.13 19.60
N ARG A 517 31.22 0.04 18.59
CA ARG A 517 32.50 -0.68 18.46
C ARG A 517 33.71 0.12 18.96
N VAL A 518 33.50 1.38 19.33
CA VAL A 518 34.56 2.31 19.74
C VAL A 518 34.26 2.82 21.15
N ASP A 519 35.22 2.71 22.06
CA ASP A 519 35.13 3.31 23.39
C ASP A 519 35.43 4.81 23.28
N LEU A 520 34.37 5.61 23.15
CA LEU A 520 34.46 7.06 23.05
C LEU A 520 34.46 7.76 24.42
N TRP A 521 34.30 7.02 25.52
CA TRP A 521 34.17 7.62 26.84
C TRP A 521 35.48 8.26 27.29
N ASN A 522 35.39 9.52 27.71
CA ASN A 522 36.48 10.28 28.27
C ASN A 522 36.16 10.68 29.73
N PRO A 523 36.98 10.27 30.72
CA PRO A 523 36.73 10.60 32.12
C PRO A 523 36.77 12.11 32.42
N ALA A 524 37.42 12.92 31.57
CA ALA A 524 37.48 14.37 31.76
C ALA A 524 36.15 15.07 31.43
N THR A 525 35.36 14.53 30.50
CA THR A 525 34.06 15.09 30.10
C THR A 525 32.88 14.29 30.65
N ASP A 526 33.10 13.02 30.97
CA ASP A 526 32.17 12.06 31.55
C ASP A 526 30.74 12.14 30.97
N ARG A 527 30.67 12.15 29.65
CA ARG A 527 29.41 12.22 28.92
C ARG A 527 28.57 10.96 29.20
N PRO A 528 27.38 11.08 29.81
CA PRO A 528 26.61 9.93 30.26
C PRO A 528 26.26 8.93 29.16
N GLU A 529 26.00 9.41 27.95
CA GLU A 529 25.66 8.60 26.78
C GLU A 529 26.82 7.73 26.26
N GLN A 530 28.05 8.06 26.64
CA GLN A 530 29.27 7.34 26.23
C GLN A 530 29.72 6.31 27.28
N ARG A 531 29.20 6.37 28.51
CA ARG A 531 29.67 5.55 29.65
C ARG A 531 29.64 4.04 29.39
N GLY A 532 28.76 3.54 28.53
CA GLY A 532 28.69 2.12 28.17
C GLY A 532 29.90 1.59 27.41
N GLY A 533 30.72 2.45 26.79
CA GLY A 533 31.84 2.04 25.95
C GLY A 533 31.38 1.13 24.79
N LEU A 534 32.11 0.04 24.54
CA LEU A 534 31.68 -0.96 23.59
C LEU A 534 30.41 -1.63 24.10
N SER A 535 29.39 -1.65 23.26
CA SER A 535 28.07 -2.12 23.65
C SER A 535 27.22 -2.58 22.48
N VAL A 536 26.27 -3.47 22.76
CA VAL A 536 25.29 -4.00 21.80
C VAL A 536 23.91 -3.93 22.44
N ALA A 537 22.90 -3.50 21.69
CA ALA A 537 21.52 -3.72 22.03
C ALA A 537 20.83 -4.53 20.93
N MET A 538 19.96 -5.46 21.31
CA MET A 538 19.10 -6.20 20.41
C MET A 538 17.65 -6.11 20.88
N VAL A 539 16.70 -6.14 19.95
CA VAL A 539 15.29 -6.35 20.27
C VAL A 539 14.93 -7.79 20.02
N GLY A 540 14.52 -8.48 21.08
CA GLY A 540 14.07 -9.87 21.01
C GLY A 540 12.78 -10.01 20.21
N ASP A 541 12.52 -11.20 19.70
CA ASP A 541 11.26 -11.57 19.07
C ASP A 541 10.06 -11.48 20.04
N ASP A 542 10.33 -11.27 21.33
CA ASP A 542 9.37 -10.96 22.39
C ASP A 542 9.06 -9.46 22.55
N GLY A 543 9.70 -8.60 21.74
CA GLY A 543 9.51 -7.16 21.75
C GLY A 543 10.27 -6.42 22.86
N VAL A 544 11.10 -7.10 23.67
CA VAL A 544 11.93 -6.47 24.70
C VAL A 544 13.34 -6.21 24.16
N ARG A 545 13.89 -5.04 24.47
CA ARG A 545 15.29 -4.74 24.17
C ARG A 545 16.21 -5.27 25.25
N TYR A 546 17.29 -5.92 24.84
CA TYR A 546 18.38 -6.43 25.67
C TYR A 546 19.66 -5.67 25.34
N TYR A 547 20.20 -4.94 26.32
CA TYR A 547 21.41 -4.14 26.20
C TYR A 547 22.54 -4.75 27.00
N GLY A 548 23.71 -4.88 26.38
CA GLY A 548 24.96 -5.29 27.02
C GLY A 548 26.05 -4.27 26.77
N SER A 549 26.69 -3.77 27.83
CA SER A 549 27.78 -2.80 27.73
C SER A 549 29.02 -3.20 28.53
N HIS A 550 30.03 -2.33 28.48
CA HIS A 550 31.38 -2.58 29.00
C HIS A 550 32.12 -3.70 28.28
N LEU A 551 31.79 -3.96 27.02
CA LEU A 551 32.31 -5.12 26.28
C LEU A 551 33.80 -4.97 25.94
N ALA A 552 34.53 -6.08 25.91
CA ALA A 552 35.92 -6.13 25.42
C ALA A 552 35.97 -6.25 23.90
N SER A 553 34.98 -6.92 23.31
CA SER A 553 34.82 -7.05 21.86
C SER A 553 33.36 -7.27 21.48
N ILE A 554 33.03 -6.92 20.24
CA ILE A 554 31.76 -7.28 19.59
C ILE A 554 32.07 -8.40 18.60
N ALA A 555 31.25 -9.45 18.57
CA ALA A 555 31.45 -10.58 17.67
C ALA A 555 31.30 -10.18 16.19
N ASP A 556 31.90 -10.98 15.30
CA ASP A 556 31.80 -10.78 13.85
C ASP A 556 30.35 -11.01 13.38
N GLY A 557 29.91 -10.19 12.43
CA GLY A 557 28.53 -10.24 11.90
C GLY A 557 27.46 -9.63 12.81
N ILE A 558 27.83 -9.08 13.97
CA ILE A 558 26.91 -8.34 14.86
C ILE A 558 26.86 -6.88 14.41
N GLU A 559 25.98 -6.58 13.48
CA GLU A 559 25.74 -5.25 12.92
C GLU A 559 24.27 -4.85 13.14
N VAL A 560 23.97 -3.54 13.11
CA VAL A 560 22.57 -3.09 13.20
C VAL A 560 21.77 -3.73 12.07
N GLY A 561 20.61 -4.31 12.40
CA GLY A 561 19.78 -5.09 11.49
C GLY A 561 20.11 -6.59 11.41
N ALA A 562 21.22 -7.04 12.02
CA ALA A 562 21.57 -8.46 12.03
C ALA A 562 20.56 -9.27 12.88
N ARG A 563 19.98 -10.32 12.28
CA ARG A 563 19.19 -11.31 13.02
C ARG A 563 20.13 -12.23 13.80
N VAL A 564 19.85 -12.44 15.08
CA VAL A 564 20.58 -13.32 15.97
C VAL A 564 19.66 -14.36 16.58
N ASN A 565 20.17 -15.57 16.79
CA ASN A 565 19.42 -16.64 17.48
C ASN A 565 19.69 -16.61 18.99
N ALA A 566 18.74 -17.08 19.80
CA ALA A 566 18.96 -17.30 21.24
C ALA A 566 20.26 -18.10 21.48
N GLY A 567 21.15 -17.57 22.33
CA GLY A 567 22.46 -18.17 22.62
C GLY A 567 23.58 -17.82 21.63
N GLN A 568 23.28 -17.09 20.54
CA GLN A 568 24.32 -16.59 19.64
C GLN A 568 25.18 -15.55 20.36
N GLN A 569 26.50 -15.64 20.19
CA GLN A 569 27.44 -14.70 20.79
C GLN A 569 27.32 -13.31 20.16
N LEU A 570 27.11 -12.29 21.01
CA LEU A 570 27.04 -10.88 20.64
C LEU A 570 28.37 -10.16 20.87
N GLY A 571 29.12 -10.59 21.88
CA GLY A 571 30.40 -10.00 22.24
C GLY A 571 31.07 -10.72 23.39
N THR A 572 32.00 -10.03 24.05
CA THR A 572 32.65 -10.53 25.26
C THR A 572 32.66 -9.49 26.37
N VAL A 573 32.53 -9.97 27.61
CA VAL A 573 32.61 -9.15 28.83
C VAL A 573 33.96 -8.44 28.89
N GLY A 574 33.96 -7.17 29.29
CA GLY A 574 35.16 -6.35 29.38
C GLY A 574 35.10 -5.30 30.49
N ILE A 575 35.76 -4.17 30.23
CA ILE A 575 35.87 -3.01 31.13
C ILE A 575 35.88 -1.69 30.33
N SER A 576 35.28 -1.65 29.14
CA SER A 576 35.24 -0.41 28.33
C SER A 576 34.31 0.64 28.94
N GLY A 577 34.44 1.90 28.53
CA GLY A 577 33.61 2.98 29.06
C GLY A 577 33.98 3.30 30.51
N ASN A 578 33.00 3.67 31.34
CA ASN A 578 33.27 4.03 32.74
C ASN A 578 33.53 2.83 33.66
N ALA A 579 33.37 1.59 33.19
CA ALA A 579 33.73 0.38 33.93
C ALA A 579 35.25 0.14 34.04
N ARG A 580 36.08 0.96 33.40
CA ARG A 580 37.56 0.80 33.31
C ARG A 580 38.27 0.68 34.67
N SER A 581 37.67 1.20 35.74
CA SER A 581 38.19 1.17 37.11
C SER A 581 37.40 0.23 38.06
N THR A 582 36.51 -0.60 37.52
CA THR A 582 35.64 -1.52 38.28
C THR A 582 36.01 -2.99 38.02
N PRO A 583 35.55 -3.95 38.84
CA PRO A 583 35.66 -5.37 38.49
C PRO A 583 34.92 -5.67 37.16
N PRO A 584 35.44 -6.58 36.31
CA PRO A 584 34.81 -6.92 35.03
C PRO A 584 33.38 -7.43 35.18
N HIS A 585 32.46 -6.87 34.38
CA HIS A 585 31.05 -7.23 34.39
C HIS A 585 30.38 -6.90 33.05
N LEU A 586 29.28 -7.60 32.76
CA LEU A 586 28.31 -7.19 31.76
C LEU A 586 27.28 -6.31 32.46
N HIS A 587 27.21 -5.04 32.10
CA HIS A 587 26.04 -4.25 32.44
C HIS A 587 24.89 -4.66 31.50
N PHE A 588 23.85 -5.25 32.07
CA PHE A 588 22.73 -5.85 31.37
C PHE A 588 21.45 -5.06 31.64
N GLY A 589 20.96 -4.37 30.61
CA GLY A 589 19.72 -3.60 30.64
C GLY A 589 18.60 -4.29 29.87
N MET A 590 17.37 -4.17 30.36
CA MET A 590 16.17 -4.55 29.62
C MET A 590 15.23 -3.36 29.53
N SER A 591 14.63 -3.10 28.38
CA SER A 591 13.74 -1.95 28.20
C SER A 591 12.78 -2.13 27.02
N ARG A 592 11.86 -1.18 26.81
CA ARG A 592 11.23 -1.02 25.49
C ARG A 592 12.26 -0.60 24.42
N PRO A 593 12.03 -0.89 23.13
CA PRO A 593 12.85 -0.37 22.04
C PRO A 593 12.77 1.16 21.98
N THR A 594 13.89 1.82 21.68
CA THR A 594 13.97 3.28 21.58
C THR A 594 15.04 3.68 20.56
N TYR A 595 14.97 4.91 20.06
CA TYR A 595 15.96 5.44 19.12
C TYR A 595 17.41 5.37 19.68
N PRO A 596 18.45 5.26 18.84
CA PRO A 596 19.85 5.15 19.27
C PRO A 596 20.34 6.27 20.20
N SER A 597 19.71 7.46 20.16
CA SER A 597 20.00 8.60 21.02
C SER A 597 19.41 8.49 22.43
N ASP A 598 18.42 7.62 22.64
CA ASP A 598 17.77 7.40 23.92
C ASP A 598 18.55 6.38 24.77
N TRP A 599 19.75 6.82 25.18
CA TRP A 599 20.64 6.04 26.03
C TRP A 599 20.09 5.82 27.44
N ILE A 600 19.14 6.66 27.88
CA ILE A 600 18.53 6.62 29.22
C ILE A 600 17.63 5.40 29.36
N VAL A 601 16.79 5.13 28.35
CA VAL A 601 15.96 3.93 28.32
C VAL A 601 16.81 2.71 27.94
N ARG A 602 17.83 2.87 27.08
CA ARG A 602 18.70 1.76 26.62
C ARG A 602 19.45 1.05 27.73
N ARG A 603 19.94 1.79 28.71
CA ARG A 603 20.65 1.21 29.86
C ARG A 603 19.74 0.39 30.80
N GLY A 604 18.42 0.54 30.70
CA GLY A 604 17.47 -0.30 31.42
C GLY A 604 16.26 0.44 31.99
N GLU A 605 15.09 -0.19 31.85
CA GLU A 605 13.76 0.27 32.29
C GLU A 605 13.00 -0.85 33.01
N LEU A 606 13.34 -2.13 32.74
CA LEU A 606 12.80 -3.32 33.37
C LEU A 606 13.83 -4.01 34.29
N PRO A 607 13.48 -4.38 35.54
CA PRO A 607 14.38 -5.12 36.44
C PRO A 607 14.74 -6.52 35.88
N PRO A 608 16.01 -6.83 35.59
CA PRO A 608 16.37 -8.13 34.98
C PRO A 608 16.41 -9.31 35.95
N TYR A 609 16.45 -9.07 37.26
CA TYR A 609 16.85 -10.08 38.25
C TYR A 609 16.03 -11.38 38.19
N ASP A 610 14.70 -11.31 38.21
CA ASP A 610 13.85 -12.50 38.23
C ASP A 610 13.95 -13.31 36.93
N TYR A 611 14.10 -12.62 35.81
CA TYR A 611 14.28 -13.23 34.49
C TYR A 611 15.65 -13.89 34.36
N LEU A 612 16.70 -13.22 34.82
CA LEU A 612 18.06 -13.78 34.89
C LEU A 612 18.08 -15.06 35.73
N GLN A 613 17.38 -15.08 36.87
CA GLN A 613 17.26 -16.29 37.69
C GLN A 613 16.53 -17.42 36.96
N ALA A 614 15.43 -17.12 36.26
CA ALA A 614 14.67 -18.10 35.49
C ALA A 614 15.51 -18.67 34.33
N TRP A 615 16.15 -17.80 33.54
CA TRP A 615 16.97 -18.22 32.40
C TRP A 615 18.22 -18.99 32.84
N GLN A 616 18.78 -18.68 34.01
CA GLN A 616 19.89 -19.44 34.59
C GLN A 616 19.48 -20.85 35.04
N ARG A 617 18.19 -21.07 35.36
CA ARG A 617 17.60 -22.40 35.63
C ARG A 617 17.11 -23.11 34.36
N GLY A 618 17.18 -22.46 33.20
CA GLY A 618 16.65 -22.98 31.93
C GLY A 618 15.13 -22.85 31.78
N GLU A 619 14.49 -21.97 32.54
CA GLU A 619 13.06 -21.67 32.45
C GLU A 619 12.80 -20.57 31.41
N SER A 620 11.81 -20.75 30.53
CA SER A 620 11.38 -19.72 29.59
C SER A 620 10.45 -18.70 30.27
N ALA A 621 11.03 -17.68 30.89
CA ALA A 621 10.29 -16.54 31.44
C ALA A 621 10.34 -15.35 30.47
N THR A 622 9.20 -14.98 29.90
CA THR A 622 9.08 -13.83 28.99
C THR A 622 8.97 -12.52 29.77
N PRO A 623 9.83 -11.53 29.52
CA PRO A 623 9.71 -10.22 30.15
C PRO A 623 8.42 -9.50 29.78
N ALA A 624 7.72 -8.98 30.79
CA ALA A 624 6.53 -8.17 30.60
C ALA A 624 6.91 -6.69 30.68
N LEU A 625 6.69 -5.95 29.58
CA LEU A 625 6.67 -4.48 29.60
C LEU A 625 5.39 -4.05 30.31
N GLU A 626 5.45 -3.77 31.62
CA GLU A 626 4.28 -3.24 32.32
C GLU A 626 3.85 -1.91 31.68
N ARG A 627 2.60 -1.85 31.22
CA ARG A 627 1.94 -0.56 30.92
C ARG A 627 2.04 0.30 32.19
N PRO A 628 2.45 1.57 32.13
CA PRO A 628 2.30 2.45 33.26
C PRO A 628 0.84 2.42 33.70
N ALA A 629 0.58 1.97 34.93
CA ALA A 629 -0.75 2.04 35.50
C ALA A 629 -1.22 3.49 35.41
N ALA A 630 -2.46 3.70 34.97
CA ALA A 630 -3.08 5.01 34.95
C ALA A 630 -3.28 5.52 36.38
N THR A 631 -2.23 6.02 37.01
CA THR A 631 -2.31 6.70 38.30
C THR A 631 -2.73 8.14 38.04
N ARG A 632 -4.01 8.42 38.26
CA ARG A 632 -4.44 9.78 38.59
C ARG A 632 -3.84 10.18 39.93
N PRO A 633 -3.35 11.41 40.07
CA PRO A 633 -3.42 12.11 41.34
C PRO A 633 -4.64 13.04 41.31
N SER A 634 -5.57 12.77 42.21
CA SER A 634 -6.59 13.71 42.68
C SER A 634 -5.97 14.79 43.58
N GLU A 635 -6.48 16.00 43.44
CA GLU A 635 -6.67 17.07 44.45
C GLU A 635 -5.54 17.40 45.45
N SER A 636 -5.05 18.65 45.40
CA SER A 636 -5.39 19.74 46.35
C SER A 636 -4.27 20.80 46.46
N LEU A 637 -4.74 22.07 46.45
CA LEU A 637 -4.07 23.36 46.67
C LEU A 637 -3.22 23.95 45.52
#